data_AF-A0A7Y5V2R6-F1
#
_entry.id   AF-A0A7Y5V2R6-F1
#
_cell.length_a   1.000
_cell.length_b   1.000
_cell.length_c   1.000
_cell.angle_alpha   90.00
_cell.angle_beta   90.00
_cell.angle_gamma   90.00
#
_symmetry.space_group_name_H-M   'P 1'
#
loop_
_entity.id
_entity.type
_entity.pdbx_description
1 polymer ?
#
loop_
_entity_poly.entity_id
_entity_poly.type
_entity_poly.pdbx_seq_one_letter_code
_entity_poly.pdbx_strand_id
1 'polypeptide(L)'
;MADKHIIAVDTYGAQRVTNSHTGKTVSAYKMGYTSAVMPVLLALYGDTARDVSPKQASYRYLQIDEDVIVRHGHILLTVSADELAKAVQITRQHYRAAVYLWRDQKWWALPDNTHADYSDPGYRVGPNFDPTGFRPPSTSTGERENAVAGITAERSQREAGGRVWWWLHGDTYQHRDLLKRHGARWSGKRKAWYCIGAELPAAIRALITSDTPPDGDQWDNGSALNALAAEVPFSNDEPCTVDEAADILGMQVKTAPVAEAPLRLFALHDTAYARHELETADGKPIPIGTRGKVILLYNHNAKHGWSYDVDFDNIGVCWSFERELTPHEPILGIKITRGALVSPGAALPPTDAEIPFVSFAIKRQFIEAGLQPVPLEPSPVVSEDDIEADATPYEERIPAIRIIKPVAMPSEGEPLDTVQSAIHTMKTEAIVTLPTLHIPNARTARIDQAYVGELTGSITGQVFCYGWAVHEGICIYLNMAGPRMAVEAIRAKLSKSEQVSVVPPDAPAVELTAGEGNSGMYHPYLHYLPEARFASLLLVHDWAVTPNYGGKSTTFIFRTSDAQAILKLKHHVMQLINIPVFDAWSPYLYDAGQRAMLVRKTRSSGGIDLLSVDLDVDAWTRLITGGLEQKIIALP
;
A
#
# COMPACT_ATOMS: atom_id res chain seq x y z
N MET A 1 34.54 16.79 -22.79
CA MET A 1 33.27 16.04 -22.60
C MET A 1 32.16 17.07 -22.62
N ALA A 2 31.00 16.77 -23.20
CA ALA A 2 29.84 17.67 -23.09
C ALA A 2 29.33 17.65 -21.64
N ASP A 3 28.91 18.80 -21.12
CA ASP A 3 28.32 18.86 -19.78
C ASP A 3 26.96 18.14 -19.78
N LYS A 4 26.90 17.06 -19.01
CA LYS A 4 25.71 16.22 -18.84
C LYS A 4 25.04 16.58 -17.53
N HIS A 5 23.76 16.90 -17.61
CA HIS A 5 22.91 17.21 -16.47
C HIS A 5 21.87 16.11 -16.30
N ILE A 6 21.50 15.80 -15.06
CA ILE A 6 20.40 14.88 -14.77
C ILE A 6 19.18 15.72 -14.37
N ILE A 7 18.05 15.47 -15.04
CA ILE A 7 16.77 16.06 -14.68
C ILE A 7 15.75 15.00 -14.27
N ALA A 8 14.83 15.38 -13.39
CA ALA A 8 13.65 14.63 -12.98
C ALA A 8 12.38 15.38 -13.40
N VAL A 9 11.36 14.66 -13.86
CA VAL A 9 10.13 15.22 -14.44
C VAL A 9 8.89 14.54 -13.84
N ASP A 10 7.95 15.29 -13.27
CA ASP A 10 6.78 14.72 -12.56
C ASP A 10 5.87 13.83 -13.43
N THR A 11 5.48 12.67 -12.89
CA THR A 11 4.49 11.76 -13.48
C THR A 11 3.66 11.03 -12.42
N TYR A 12 2.38 10.79 -12.73
CA TYR A 12 1.48 9.95 -11.93
C TYR A 12 1.61 8.45 -12.27
N GLY A 13 2.67 8.06 -13.00
CA GLY A 13 2.92 6.68 -13.44
C GLY A 13 2.37 6.36 -14.83
N ALA A 14 2.56 5.11 -15.26
CA ALA A 14 2.07 4.61 -16.54
C ALA A 14 0.63 4.09 -16.43
N GLN A 15 -0.20 4.37 -17.45
CA GLN A 15 -1.57 3.90 -17.59
C GLN A 15 -1.82 3.41 -19.02
N ARG A 16 -2.66 2.38 -19.20
CA ARG A 16 -3.13 1.96 -20.53
C ARG A 16 -4.24 2.89 -21.01
N VAL A 17 -4.10 3.42 -22.22
CA VAL A 17 -5.01 4.42 -22.82
C VAL A 17 -5.24 4.07 -24.30
N THR A 18 -6.47 4.23 -24.78
CA THR A 18 -6.77 4.10 -26.21
C THR A 18 -6.27 5.33 -26.96
N ASN A 19 -5.25 5.17 -27.80
CA ASN A 19 -4.70 6.22 -28.64
C ASN A 19 -5.77 6.71 -29.63
N SER A 20 -6.15 7.99 -29.52
CA SER A 20 -7.25 8.61 -30.27
C SER A 20 -7.01 8.73 -31.77
N HIS A 21 -5.77 8.51 -32.24
CA HIS A 21 -5.37 8.59 -33.65
C HIS A 21 -5.25 7.22 -34.32
N THR A 22 -5.02 6.14 -33.54
CA THR A 22 -4.82 4.78 -34.07
C THR A 22 -5.87 3.75 -33.60
N GLY A 23 -6.72 4.12 -32.63
CA GLY A 23 -7.71 3.22 -32.02
C GLY A 23 -7.13 2.10 -31.15
N LYS A 24 -5.79 1.98 -31.05
CA LYS A 24 -5.12 0.92 -30.30
C LYS A 24 -4.91 1.33 -28.84
N THR A 25 -5.01 0.37 -27.93
CA THR A 25 -4.59 0.57 -26.53
C THR A 25 -3.07 0.60 -26.47
N VAL A 26 -2.51 1.70 -25.96
CA VAL A 26 -1.07 1.91 -25.75
C VAL A 26 -0.76 2.13 -24.27
N SER A 27 0.50 1.97 -23.87
CA SER A 27 0.96 2.37 -22.54
C SER A 27 1.47 3.81 -22.60
N ALA A 28 1.01 4.68 -21.71
CA ALA A 28 1.37 6.10 -21.69
C ALA A 28 1.55 6.63 -20.27
N TYR A 29 2.47 7.57 -20.10
CA TYR A 29 2.78 8.21 -18.82
C TYR A 29 1.80 9.33 -18.52
N LYS A 30 1.17 9.29 -17.34
CA LYS A 30 0.13 10.20 -16.88
C LYS A 30 0.72 11.47 -16.27
N MET A 31 0.21 12.63 -16.68
CA MET A 31 0.80 13.95 -16.43
C MET A 31 -0.27 15.01 -16.11
N GLY A 32 0.10 16.02 -15.31
CA GLY A 32 -0.81 17.10 -14.90
C GLY A 32 -0.92 18.21 -15.94
N TYR A 33 -2.15 18.63 -16.27
CA TYR A 33 -2.44 19.63 -17.31
C TYR A 33 -1.74 20.98 -17.13
N THR A 34 -1.52 21.42 -15.89
CA THR A 34 -1.00 22.75 -15.53
C THR A 34 0.53 22.85 -15.49
N SER A 35 1.24 21.77 -15.83
CA SER A 35 2.69 21.64 -15.66
C SER A 35 3.46 21.68 -16.99
N ALA A 36 4.72 22.15 -16.95
CA ALA A 36 5.60 22.17 -18.12
C ALA A 36 6.10 20.78 -18.57
N VAL A 37 5.88 19.74 -17.76
CA VAL A 37 6.21 18.32 -17.99
C VAL A 37 6.00 17.89 -19.45
N MET A 38 4.76 18.04 -19.95
CA MET A 38 4.38 17.55 -21.27
C MET A 38 5.14 18.27 -22.41
N PRO A 39 5.12 19.62 -22.53
CA PRO A 39 5.88 20.29 -23.57
C PRO A 39 7.40 20.16 -23.42
N VAL A 40 7.95 20.03 -22.20
CA VAL A 40 9.39 19.73 -22.01
C VAL A 40 9.73 18.35 -22.58
N LEU A 41 8.96 17.31 -22.27
CA LEU A 41 9.23 15.96 -22.77
C LEU A 41 9.06 15.85 -24.30
N LEU A 42 8.01 16.44 -24.86
CA LEU A 42 7.81 16.53 -26.32
C LEU A 42 8.96 17.30 -27.01
N ALA A 43 9.48 18.35 -26.37
CA ALA A 43 10.59 19.13 -26.92
C ALA A 43 11.97 18.46 -26.76
N LEU A 44 12.14 17.54 -25.82
CA LEU A 44 13.38 16.79 -25.62
C LEU A 44 13.46 15.54 -26.50
N TYR A 45 12.41 14.71 -26.49
CA TYR A 45 12.35 13.47 -27.27
C TYR A 45 11.93 13.66 -28.75
N GLY A 46 11.22 14.75 -29.07
CA GLY A 46 10.73 14.98 -30.43
C GLY A 46 9.78 13.87 -30.90
N ASP A 47 10.03 13.32 -32.09
CA ASP A 47 9.14 12.35 -32.77
C ASP A 47 8.98 10.99 -32.06
N THR A 48 9.85 10.68 -31.08
CA THR A 48 9.78 9.45 -30.26
C THR A 48 8.89 9.59 -29.02
N ALA A 49 8.35 10.80 -28.76
CA ALA A 49 7.32 11.06 -27.77
C ALA A 49 6.05 11.64 -28.41
N ARG A 50 4.88 11.12 -28.02
CA ARG A 50 3.59 11.47 -28.64
C ARG A 50 2.48 11.67 -27.60
N ASP A 51 1.78 12.78 -27.68
CA ASP A 51 0.57 13.00 -26.87
C ASP A 51 -0.57 12.11 -27.38
N VAL A 52 -1.07 11.23 -26.50
CA VAL A 52 -2.17 10.29 -26.78
C VAL A 52 -3.40 10.57 -25.90
N SER A 53 -3.50 11.79 -25.36
CA SER A 53 -4.57 12.21 -24.46
C SER A 53 -5.97 12.11 -25.11
N PRO A 54 -6.95 11.46 -24.46
CA PRO A 54 -8.35 11.54 -24.85
C PRO A 54 -8.91 12.97 -24.71
N LYS A 55 -9.82 13.37 -25.62
CA LYS A 55 -10.39 14.74 -25.68
C LYS A 55 -11.14 15.20 -24.42
N GLN A 56 -11.49 14.29 -23.52
CA GLN A 56 -12.23 14.56 -22.26
C GLN A 56 -11.47 14.07 -21.02
N ALA A 57 -10.16 13.83 -21.12
CA ALA A 57 -9.38 13.37 -19.98
C ALA A 57 -9.13 14.49 -18.95
N SER A 58 -9.04 14.13 -17.67
CA SER A 58 -8.61 15.00 -16.56
C SER A 58 -7.08 15.02 -16.35
N TYR A 59 -6.34 14.21 -17.12
CA TYR A 59 -4.88 14.16 -17.15
C TYR A 59 -4.40 14.05 -18.60
N ARG A 60 -3.19 14.54 -18.88
CA ARG A 60 -2.52 14.28 -20.18
C ARG A 60 -1.77 12.95 -20.13
N TYR A 61 -1.62 12.32 -21.28
CA TYR A 61 -0.97 11.02 -21.43
C TYR A 61 0.06 11.06 -22.55
N LEU A 62 1.33 10.83 -22.22
CA LEU A 62 2.44 10.80 -23.18
C LEU A 62 2.89 9.36 -23.43
N GLN A 63 2.80 8.89 -24.67
CA GLN A 63 3.52 7.71 -25.13
C GLN A 63 4.97 8.12 -25.40
N ILE A 64 5.94 7.37 -24.87
CA ILE A 64 7.36 7.46 -25.23
C ILE A 64 7.73 6.08 -25.78
N ASP A 65 8.30 6.03 -26.98
CA ASP A 65 8.65 4.77 -27.67
C ASP A 65 10.03 4.21 -27.23
N GLU A 66 10.81 4.98 -26.47
CA GLU A 66 12.13 4.65 -25.92
C GLU A 66 12.09 4.12 -24.46
N ASP A 67 13.23 3.70 -23.91
CA ASP A 67 13.36 3.29 -22.51
C ASP A 67 13.30 4.49 -21.56
N VAL A 68 12.61 4.33 -20.42
CA VAL A 68 12.33 5.43 -19.48
C VAL A 68 12.49 4.95 -18.04
N ILE A 69 13.37 5.60 -17.27
CA ILE A 69 13.56 5.27 -15.84
C ILE A 69 12.62 6.11 -14.97
N VAL A 70 11.54 5.48 -14.48
CA VAL A 70 10.63 6.09 -13.50
C VAL A 70 11.03 5.74 -12.07
N ARG A 71 11.15 6.75 -11.19
CA ARG A 71 11.43 6.60 -9.75
C ARG A 71 10.62 7.59 -8.92
N HIS A 72 9.92 7.09 -7.90
CA HIS A 72 9.15 7.86 -6.90
C HIS A 72 8.17 8.91 -7.47
N GLY A 73 7.62 8.68 -8.66
CA GLY A 73 6.73 9.65 -9.32
C GLY A 73 7.44 10.64 -10.25
N HIS A 74 8.71 10.41 -10.61
CA HIS A 74 9.41 11.20 -11.61
C HIS A 74 10.07 10.32 -12.69
N ILE A 75 10.07 10.81 -13.93
CA ILE A 75 10.89 10.31 -15.03
C ILE A 75 12.29 10.93 -14.90
N LEU A 76 13.35 10.11 -14.97
CA LEU A 76 14.75 10.54 -14.92
C LEU A 76 15.39 10.55 -16.32
N LEU A 77 16.03 11.66 -16.69
CA LEU A 77 16.65 11.89 -17.99
C LEU A 77 18.08 12.43 -17.83
N THR A 78 18.98 12.05 -18.73
CA THR A 78 20.27 12.72 -18.94
C THR A 78 20.14 13.67 -20.13
N VAL A 79 20.47 14.95 -19.93
CA VAL A 79 20.36 16.01 -20.95
C VAL A 79 21.68 16.77 -21.08
N SER A 80 21.98 17.25 -22.28
CA SER A 80 23.05 18.21 -22.54
C SER A 80 22.72 19.62 -22.02
N ALA A 81 23.71 20.52 -22.03
CA ALA A 81 23.50 21.94 -21.71
C ALA A 81 22.46 22.62 -22.64
N ASP A 82 22.43 22.29 -23.93
CA ASP A 82 21.47 22.85 -24.89
C ASP A 82 20.05 22.33 -24.68
N GLU A 83 19.91 21.03 -24.39
CA GLU A 83 18.63 20.40 -24.00
C GLU A 83 18.12 20.97 -22.67
N LEU A 84 19.00 21.22 -21.69
CA LEU A 84 18.65 21.89 -20.43
C LEU A 84 18.21 23.34 -20.66
N ALA A 85 18.90 24.10 -21.51
CA ALA A 85 18.52 25.46 -21.87
C ALA A 85 17.13 25.50 -22.55
N LYS A 86 16.86 24.55 -23.45
CA LYS A 86 15.55 24.35 -24.09
C LYS A 86 14.46 24.03 -23.06
N ALA A 87 14.74 23.14 -22.10
CA ALA A 87 13.81 22.83 -21.01
C ALA A 87 13.51 24.06 -20.13
N VAL A 88 14.53 24.84 -19.74
CA VAL A 88 14.37 26.09 -18.96
C VAL A 88 13.59 27.16 -19.72
N GLN A 89 13.79 27.28 -21.05
CA GLN A 89 13.02 28.19 -21.90
C GLN A 89 11.53 27.83 -21.90
N ILE A 90 11.19 26.54 -21.86
CA ILE A 90 9.81 26.05 -21.81
C ILE A 90 9.22 26.23 -20.40
N THR A 91 9.91 25.81 -19.34
CA THR A 91 9.37 25.90 -17.97
C THR A 91 9.00 27.32 -17.58
N ARG A 92 9.78 28.33 -18.01
CA ARG A 92 9.50 29.77 -17.85
C ARG A 92 8.20 30.27 -18.49
N GLN A 93 7.55 29.50 -19.36
CA GLN A 93 6.25 29.84 -19.95
C GLN A 93 5.06 29.30 -19.13
N HIS A 94 5.30 28.41 -18.18
CA HIS A 94 4.27 27.74 -17.37
C HIS A 94 4.24 28.24 -15.93
N TYR A 95 3.09 28.07 -15.27
CA TYR A 95 2.91 28.42 -13.86
C TYR A 95 3.61 27.46 -12.88
N ARG A 96 3.89 26.23 -13.31
CA ARG A 96 4.65 25.24 -12.53
C ARG A 96 5.61 24.51 -13.47
N ALA A 97 6.92 24.59 -13.19
CA ALA A 97 7.92 23.81 -13.91
C ALA A 97 7.66 22.30 -13.79
N ALA A 98 7.59 21.77 -12.55
CA ALA A 98 7.51 20.32 -12.29
C ALA A 98 8.64 19.49 -12.94
N VAL A 99 9.76 20.17 -13.22
CA VAL A 99 11.02 19.62 -13.69
C VAL A 99 12.09 20.09 -12.72
N TYR A 100 13.01 19.19 -12.36
CA TYR A 100 14.02 19.41 -11.34
C TYR A 100 15.39 19.01 -11.86
N LEU A 101 16.40 19.85 -11.65
CA LEU A 101 17.80 19.63 -11.99
C LEU A 101 18.57 19.09 -10.78
N TRP A 102 19.38 18.05 -10.98
CA TRP A 102 20.35 17.60 -9.98
C TRP A 102 21.69 18.31 -10.17
N ARG A 103 22.10 19.06 -9.14
CA ARG A 103 23.44 19.69 -9.03
C ARG A 103 23.80 19.85 -7.55
N ASP A 104 25.09 19.91 -7.23
CA ASP A 104 25.57 20.19 -5.86
C ASP A 104 25.01 19.23 -4.79
N GLN A 105 24.81 17.96 -5.19
CA GLN A 105 24.17 16.90 -4.39
C GLN A 105 22.72 17.21 -3.93
N LYS A 106 22.01 18.08 -4.67
CA LYS A 106 20.64 18.50 -4.36
C LYS A 106 19.78 18.62 -5.63
N TRP A 107 18.47 18.47 -5.46
CA TRP A 107 17.50 18.84 -6.48
C TRP A 107 17.17 20.34 -6.43
N TRP A 108 16.99 20.93 -7.61
CA TRP A 108 16.61 22.32 -7.80
C TRP A 108 15.47 22.37 -8.81
N ALA A 109 14.34 22.99 -8.48
CA ALA A 109 13.28 23.21 -9.46
C ALA A 109 13.78 24.15 -10.57
N LEU A 110 13.44 23.86 -11.83
CA LEU A 110 13.74 24.75 -12.94
C LEU A 110 12.92 26.05 -12.82
N PRO A 111 13.44 27.19 -13.32
CA PRO A 111 12.70 28.45 -13.38
C PRO A 111 11.32 28.30 -14.05
N ASP A 112 10.29 28.93 -13.48
CA ASP A 112 8.93 28.99 -14.03
C ASP A 112 8.48 30.46 -14.22
N ASN A 113 7.21 30.70 -14.57
CA ASN A 113 6.73 32.06 -14.79
C ASN A 113 6.55 32.89 -13.50
N THR A 114 6.69 32.27 -12.32
CA THR A 114 6.70 32.94 -11.01
C THR A 114 8.10 33.06 -10.40
N HIS A 115 9.00 32.11 -10.68
CA HIS A 115 10.37 32.07 -10.19
C HIS A 115 11.37 32.16 -11.35
N ALA A 116 11.98 33.33 -11.53
CA ALA A 116 12.94 33.56 -12.62
C ALA A 116 14.23 32.73 -12.49
N ASP A 117 14.57 32.30 -11.27
CA ASP A 117 15.77 31.53 -10.93
C ASP A 117 15.42 30.13 -10.40
N TYR A 118 16.43 29.26 -10.36
CA TYR A 118 16.32 27.91 -9.81
C TYR A 118 15.98 27.94 -8.32
N SER A 119 14.86 27.33 -7.93
CA SER A 119 14.37 27.33 -6.56
C SER A 119 14.56 25.98 -5.85
N ASP A 120 14.48 26.00 -4.52
CA ASP A 120 14.54 24.79 -3.69
C ASP A 120 13.19 24.05 -3.76
N PRO A 121 13.13 22.78 -4.22
CA PRO A 121 11.90 22.00 -4.17
C PRO A 121 11.48 21.79 -2.71
N GLY A 122 10.49 22.57 -2.25
CA GLY A 122 9.98 22.49 -0.89
C GLY A 122 9.58 21.06 -0.50
N TYR A 123 9.67 20.74 0.79
CA TYR A 123 9.65 19.38 1.39
C TYR A 123 8.56 18.37 0.97
N ARG A 124 7.58 18.77 0.14
CA ARG A 124 6.52 17.91 -0.42
C ARG A 124 6.40 17.97 -1.96
N VAL A 125 7.24 18.73 -2.66
CA VAL A 125 7.08 19.08 -4.08
C VAL A 125 8.41 18.95 -4.84
N GLY A 126 8.97 17.74 -4.85
CA GLY A 126 10.12 17.38 -5.68
C GLY A 126 10.79 16.07 -5.22
N PRO A 127 11.83 15.62 -5.94
CA PRO A 127 12.48 14.34 -5.65
C PRO A 127 13.36 14.42 -4.40
N ASN A 128 13.44 13.32 -3.65
CA ASN A 128 14.16 13.23 -2.37
C ASN A 128 15.23 12.12 -2.34
N PHE A 129 15.68 11.65 -3.51
CA PHE A 129 16.69 10.59 -3.67
C PHE A 129 17.87 11.04 -4.54
N ASP A 130 19.02 10.40 -4.38
CA ASP A 130 20.22 10.62 -5.21
C ASP A 130 20.08 9.91 -6.58
N PRO A 131 20.06 10.63 -7.72
CA PRO A 131 19.94 10.03 -9.05
C PRO A 131 21.27 9.47 -9.60
N THR A 132 22.43 9.82 -9.04
CA THR A 132 23.75 9.53 -9.67
C THR A 132 23.96 8.04 -9.91
N GLY A 133 23.46 7.19 -9.01
CA GLY A 133 23.53 5.74 -9.15
C GLY A 133 22.63 5.14 -10.24
N PHE A 134 21.69 5.89 -10.84
CA PHE A 134 20.65 5.33 -11.72
C PHE A 134 20.98 5.33 -13.21
N ARG A 135 21.92 6.16 -13.67
CA ARG A 135 22.30 6.33 -15.10
C ARG A 135 21.09 6.47 -16.04
N PRO A 136 20.38 7.62 -15.99
CA PRO A 136 19.22 7.82 -16.85
C PRO A 136 19.57 7.85 -18.35
N PRO A 137 18.66 7.42 -19.24
CA PRO A 137 18.88 7.45 -20.69
C PRO A 137 19.05 8.88 -21.20
N SER A 138 19.72 9.03 -22.35
CA SER A 138 19.91 10.33 -23.00
C SER A 138 18.76 10.63 -23.95
N THR A 139 18.14 11.80 -23.84
CA THR A 139 16.99 12.22 -24.68
C THR A 139 17.29 12.34 -26.16
N SER A 140 18.58 12.46 -26.51
CA SER A 140 19.08 12.60 -27.88
C SER A 140 19.52 11.29 -28.54
N THR A 141 19.53 10.16 -27.81
CA THR A 141 19.92 8.85 -28.36
C THR A 141 19.01 7.68 -27.97
N GLY A 142 18.16 7.83 -26.95
CA GLY A 142 17.33 6.76 -26.35
C GLY A 142 18.11 5.65 -25.64
N GLU A 143 19.37 5.44 -26.00
CA GLU A 143 20.28 4.54 -25.31
C GLU A 143 20.58 5.02 -23.88
N ARG A 144 20.64 4.06 -22.95
CA ARG A 144 21.37 4.22 -21.70
C ARG A 144 22.86 4.33 -22.03
N GLU A 145 23.58 5.17 -21.30
CA GLU A 145 25.03 5.31 -21.46
C GLU A 145 25.74 3.96 -21.26
N ASN A 146 26.12 3.35 -22.39
CA ASN A 146 26.81 2.07 -22.43
C ASN A 146 28.15 2.16 -21.69
N ALA A 147 28.59 1.03 -21.13
CA ALA A 147 29.78 1.02 -20.29
C ALA A 147 31.02 1.48 -21.07
N VAL A 148 31.92 2.19 -20.37
CA VAL A 148 33.32 2.36 -20.81
C VAL A 148 33.86 0.98 -21.17
N ALA A 149 34.40 0.83 -22.38
CA ALA A 149 34.97 -0.42 -22.84
C ALA A 149 36.15 -0.84 -21.95
N GLY A 150 36.17 -2.11 -21.54
CA GLY A 150 37.16 -2.66 -20.59
C GLY A 150 36.79 -2.48 -19.12
N ILE A 151 37.69 -2.94 -18.24
CA ILE A 151 37.57 -2.80 -16.78
C ILE A 151 38.61 -1.77 -16.30
N THR A 152 38.16 -0.76 -15.54
CA THR A 152 39.03 0.26 -14.94
C THR A 152 39.18 0.05 -13.44
N ALA A 153 40.34 0.43 -12.89
CA ALA A 153 40.69 0.21 -11.48
C ALA A 153 41.09 1.51 -10.73
N GLU A 154 40.31 1.90 -9.72
CA GLU A 154 40.62 3.00 -8.79
C GLU A 154 41.34 2.43 -7.56
N ARG A 155 42.59 2.84 -7.31
CA ARG A 155 43.29 2.56 -6.05
C ARG A 155 42.90 3.60 -4.99
N SER A 156 42.31 3.14 -3.88
CA SER A 156 41.85 3.97 -2.77
C SER A 156 42.51 3.52 -1.46
N GLN A 157 43.10 4.46 -0.72
CA GLN A 157 43.75 4.21 0.58
C GLN A 157 43.42 5.39 1.49
N ARG A 158 42.81 5.12 2.66
CA ARG A 158 42.30 6.18 3.55
C ARG A 158 43.37 6.84 4.43
N GLU A 159 44.38 6.06 4.81
CA GLU A 159 45.42 6.42 5.77
C GLU A 159 46.76 5.88 5.26
N ALA A 160 47.86 6.61 5.49
CA ALA A 160 49.19 6.16 5.09
C ALA A 160 49.58 4.89 5.87
N GLY A 161 49.80 3.78 5.15
CA GLY A 161 50.01 2.46 5.75
C GLY A 161 48.72 1.67 6.04
N GLY A 162 47.54 2.31 5.98
CA GLY A 162 46.24 1.64 6.08
C GLY A 162 45.95 0.71 4.90
N ARG A 163 44.97 -0.20 5.06
CA ARG A 163 44.61 -1.20 4.04
C ARG A 163 44.26 -0.53 2.71
N VAL A 164 44.87 -1.00 1.62
CA VAL A 164 44.60 -0.56 0.24
C VAL A 164 43.36 -1.26 -0.29
N TRP A 165 42.47 -0.50 -0.92
CA TRP A 165 41.28 -0.96 -1.63
C TRP A 165 41.46 -0.68 -3.13
N TRP A 166 41.08 -1.63 -3.96
CA TRP A 166 41.03 -1.47 -5.41
C TRP A 166 39.59 -1.60 -5.87
N TRP A 167 38.98 -0.54 -6.39
CA TRP A 167 37.62 -0.53 -6.92
C TRP A 167 37.63 -0.77 -8.42
N LEU A 168 36.76 -1.65 -8.91
CA LEU A 168 36.70 -2.06 -10.31
C LEU A 168 35.36 -1.67 -10.94
N HIS A 169 35.45 -0.94 -12.04
CA HIS A 169 34.36 -0.32 -12.79
C HIS A 169 34.46 -0.72 -14.27
N GLY A 170 33.45 -0.42 -15.09
CA GLY A 170 33.35 -0.88 -16.49
C GLY A 170 32.63 -2.23 -16.61
N ASP A 171 32.85 -2.97 -17.69
CA ASP A 171 32.18 -4.27 -17.92
C ASP A 171 32.78 -5.40 -17.05
N THR A 172 32.38 -5.35 -15.79
CA THR A 172 32.68 -6.37 -14.77
C THR A 172 31.62 -7.48 -14.73
N TYR A 173 30.65 -7.50 -15.66
CA TYR A 173 29.56 -8.49 -15.63
C TYR A 173 30.00 -9.81 -16.23
N GLN A 174 30.62 -9.79 -17.42
CA GLN A 174 31.15 -10.99 -18.09
C GLN A 174 32.20 -11.72 -17.24
N HIS A 175 33.01 -10.96 -16.50
CA HIS A 175 34.10 -11.50 -15.67
C HIS A 175 33.71 -11.75 -14.20
N ARG A 176 32.42 -11.68 -13.85
CA ARG A 176 31.87 -11.77 -12.49
C ARG A 176 32.42 -12.92 -11.65
N ASP A 177 32.57 -14.11 -12.22
CA ASP A 177 32.99 -15.30 -11.47
C ASP A 177 34.51 -15.42 -11.32
N LEU A 178 35.29 -14.87 -12.25
CA LEU A 178 36.74 -14.66 -12.07
C LEU A 178 36.97 -13.66 -10.93
N LEU A 179 36.23 -12.55 -10.91
CA LEU A 179 36.31 -11.55 -9.84
C LEU A 179 36.00 -12.15 -8.45
N LYS A 180 34.92 -12.96 -8.32
CA LYS A 180 34.62 -13.69 -7.07
C LYS A 180 35.76 -14.64 -6.66
N ARG A 181 36.28 -15.43 -7.62
CA ARG A 181 37.33 -16.44 -7.41
C ARG A 181 38.61 -15.82 -6.86
N HIS A 182 39.01 -14.67 -7.41
CA HIS A 182 40.17 -13.90 -6.94
C HIS A 182 39.83 -12.91 -5.81
N GLY A 183 38.86 -13.26 -4.96
CA GLY A 183 38.59 -12.59 -3.69
C GLY A 183 37.83 -11.27 -3.76
N ALA A 184 37.51 -10.75 -4.96
CA ALA A 184 36.76 -9.50 -5.07
C ALA A 184 35.31 -9.64 -4.57
N ARG A 185 34.71 -8.53 -4.18
CA ARG A 185 33.35 -8.44 -3.62
C ARG A 185 32.58 -7.30 -4.28
N TRP A 186 31.29 -7.48 -4.51
CA TRP A 186 30.44 -6.42 -5.08
C TRP A 186 29.97 -5.44 -3.99
N SER A 187 30.18 -4.14 -4.21
CA SER A 187 29.64 -3.08 -3.36
C SER A 187 28.35 -2.54 -3.98
N GLY A 188 27.21 -2.90 -3.39
CA GLY A 188 25.91 -2.35 -3.79
C GLY A 188 25.82 -0.82 -3.67
N LYS A 189 26.57 -0.22 -2.73
CA LYS A 189 26.58 1.24 -2.50
C LYS A 189 27.41 2.01 -3.54
N ARG A 190 28.50 1.44 -4.07
CA ARG A 190 29.32 2.06 -5.13
C ARG A 190 29.02 1.52 -6.55
N LYS A 191 28.18 0.48 -6.68
CA LYS A 191 27.93 -0.27 -7.92
C LYS A 191 29.22 -0.66 -8.65
N ALA A 192 30.17 -1.19 -7.87
CA ALA A 192 31.52 -1.54 -8.29
C ALA A 192 31.98 -2.78 -7.53
N TRP A 193 32.90 -3.56 -8.12
CA TRP A 193 33.62 -4.57 -7.36
C TRP A 193 34.74 -3.91 -6.54
N TYR A 194 35.17 -4.57 -5.47
CA TYR A 194 36.37 -4.17 -4.75
C TYR A 194 37.21 -5.39 -4.35
N CYS A 195 38.53 -5.21 -4.37
CA CYS A 195 39.52 -6.11 -3.80
C CYS A 195 40.27 -5.36 -2.67
N ILE A 196 40.69 -6.07 -1.62
CA ILE A 196 41.46 -5.50 -0.51
C ILE A 196 42.83 -6.18 -0.50
N GLY A 197 43.89 -5.40 -0.68
CA GLY A 197 45.26 -5.91 -0.80
C GLY A 197 46.21 -4.84 -1.33
N ALA A 198 47.49 -4.94 -0.99
CA ALA A 198 48.52 -4.00 -1.46
C ALA A 198 48.61 -3.98 -2.99
N GLU A 199 48.49 -5.15 -3.61
CA GLU A 199 48.44 -5.34 -5.07
C GLU A 199 47.14 -6.00 -5.52
N LEU A 200 46.79 -5.74 -6.78
CA LEU A 200 45.62 -6.32 -7.45
C LEU A 200 45.98 -7.71 -8.03
N PRO A 201 45.19 -8.78 -7.78
CA PRO A 201 45.51 -10.14 -8.25
C PRO A 201 45.77 -10.22 -9.76
N ALA A 202 46.78 -11.00 -10.18
CA ALA A 202 47.27 -11.03 -11.56
C ALA A 202 46.18 -11.32 -12.60
N ALA A 203 45.26 -12.26 -12.33
CA ALA A 203 44.13 -12.56 -13.21
C ALA A 203 43.15 -11.38 -13.38
N ILE A 204 42.98 -10.54 -12.37
CA ILE A 204 42.19 -9.31 -12.48
C ILE A 204 43.00 -8.21 -13.18
N ARG A 205 44.33 -8.20 -12.99
CA ARG A 205 45.25 -7.26 -13.66
C ARG A 205 45.25 -7.47 -15.17
N ALA A 206 45.18 -8.73 -15.62
CA ALA A 206 45.01 -9.10 -17.02
C ALA A 206 43.76 -8.44 -17.63
N LEU A 207 42.60 -8.51 -16.96
CA LEU A 207 41.34 -7.90 -17.43
C LEU A 207 41.35 -6.36 -17.56
N ILE A 208 42.33 -5.68 -16.97
CA ILE A 208 42.54 -4.23 -17.10
C ILE A 208 43.55 -3.92 -18.23
N THR A 209 44.25 -4.93 -18.74
CA THR A 209 45.40 -4.81 -19.66
C THR A 209 45.17 -5.50 -21.01
N SER A 210 44.21 -6.43 -21.12
CA SER A 210 44.01 -7.27 -22.31
C SER A 210 42.88 -6.83 -23.21
N ASP A 211 43.22 -6.43 -24.43
CA ASP A 211 42.38 -6.73 -25.60
C ASP A 211 42.46 -8.26 -25.91
N THR A 212 41.36 -8.81 -26.42
CA THR A 212 41.05 -10.24 -26.71
C THR A 212 42.08 -11.07 -27.51
N PRO A 213 42.04 -12.43 -27.46
CA PRO A 213 41.42 -13.37 -26.51
C PRO A 213 42.50 -14.32 -25.90
N PRO A 214 42.72 -15.64 -26.18
CA PRO A 214 42.00 -16.74 -26.88
C PRO A 214 41.53 -17.89 -25.92
N ASP A 215 41.11 -19.04 -26.47
CA ASP A 215 40.58 -20.23 -25.77
C ASP A 215 41.61 -21.18 -25.14
N GLY A 216 41.16 -22.03 -24.19
CA GLY A 216 41.94 -23.13 -23.59
C GLY A 216 41.16 -23.94 -22.53
N ASP A 217 41.39 -25.25 -22.45
CA ASP A 217 40.51 -26.22 -21.78
C ASP A 217 41.00 -26.75 -20.40
N GLN A 218 40.03 -27.21 -19.59
CA GLN A 218 40.06 -28.31 -18.60
C GLN A 218 40.90 -28.32 -17.28
N TRP A 219 40.21 -28.85 -16.24
CA TRP A 219 40.66 -29.57 -15.02
C TRP A 219 41.40 -28.72 -13.93
N ASP A 220 41.44 -29.11 -12.64
CA ASP A 220 40.92 -30.31 -11.96
C ASP A 220 40.34 -29.99 -10.55
N ASN A 221 39.80 -31.00 -9.86
CA ASN A 221 39.15 -30.93 -8.54
C ASN A 221 40.00 -31.57 -7.42
N GLY A 222 40.07 -30.95 -6.23
CA GLY A 222 40.40 -31.69 -4.99
C GLY A 222 41.17 -30.98 -3.88
N SER A 223 40.92 -31.43 -2.65
CA SER A 223 41.76 -31.31 -1.44
C SER A 223 42.25 -29.91 -1.00
N ALA A 224 41.39 -29.12 -0.34
CA ALA A 224 41.82 -27.92 0.40
C ALA A 224 40.96 -27.51 1.63
N LEU A 225 39.83 -28.17 1.92
CA LEU A 225 38.78 -27.60 2.80
C LEU A 225 38.35 -28.45 4.01
N ASN A 226 39.21 -29.37 4.49
CA ASN A 226 38.86 -30.33 5.57
C ASN A 226 39.76 -30.24 6.82
N ALA A 227 40.37 -29.07 7.08
CA ALA A 227 41.45 -28.92 8.07
C ALA A 227 41.29 -27.73 9.06
N LEU A 228 40.09 -27.16 9.21
CA LEU A 228 39.81 -25.99 10.08
C LEU A 228 38.52 -26.14 10.91
N ALA A 229 38.09 -27.37 11.18
CA ALA A 229 36.85 -27.70 11.89
C ALA A 229 37.09 -28.44 13.22
N ALA A 230 38.12 -28.02 13.97
CA ALA A 230 38.47 -28.52 15.30
C ALA A 230 38.90 -27.35 16.21
N GLU A 231 38.82 -27.56 17.53
CA GLU A 231 39.28 -26.64 18.59
C GLU A 231 38.52 -25.31 18.80
N VAL A 232 37.20 -25.39 19.03
CA VAL A 232 36.58 -24.57 20.10
C VAL A 232 35.53 -25.42 20.85
N PRO A 233 35.71 -25.70 22.16
CA PRO A 233 34.71 -26.39 22.96
C PRO A 233 33.67 -25.39 23.51
N PHE A 234 32.46 -25.39 22.94
CA PHE A 234 31.32 -24.70 23.53
C PHE A 234 30.51 -25.67 24.40
N SER A 235 30.35 -25.33 25.67
CA SER A 235 29.41 -26.03 26.57
C SER A 235 28.03 -25.40 26.41
N ASN A 236 27.05 -26.19 25.98
CA ASN A 236 25.65 -25.86 26.24
C ASN A 236 25.31 -26.37 27.64
N ASP A 237 24.92 -25.47 28.53
CA ASP A 237 23.67 -25.57 29.30
C ASP A 237 23.47 -24.28 30.12
N GLU A 238 22.22 -24.04 30.52
CA GLU A 238 21.68 -22.85 31.22
C GLU A 238 21.70 -21.51 30.42
N PRO A 239 20.55 -20.79 30.32
CA PRO A 239 20.48 -19.46 29.70
C PRO A 239 20.85 -18.36 30.72
N CYS A 240 21.62 -17.35 30.29
CA CYS A 240 21.94 -16.21 31.16
C CYS A 240 20.70 -15.38 31.51
N THR A 241 20.75 -14.76 32.68
CA THR A 241 19.68 -13.91 33.20
C THR A 241 19.70 -12.51 32.57
N VAL A 242 18.57 -11.80 32.67
CA VAL A 242 18.41 -10.44 32.11
C VAL A 242 19.36 -9.43 32.78
N ASP A 243 19.65 -9.63 34.06
CA ASP A 243 20.53 -8.75 34.83
C ASP A 243 22.02 -8.96 34.44
N GLU A 244 22.46 -10.20 34.22
CA GLU A 244 23.79 -10.50 33.67
C GLU A 244 23.98 -9.90 32.26
N ALA A 245 22.93 -9.94 31.42
CA ALA A 245 22.96 -9.32 30.11
C ALA A 245 23.06 -7.78 30.18
N ALA A 246 22.49 -7.15 31.22
CA ALA A 246 22.60 -5.71 31.45
C ALA A 246 24.02 -5.29 31.85
N ASP A 247 24.69 -6.06 32.72
CA ASP A 247 26.08 -5.80 33.14
C ASP A 247 27.10 -6.07 32.01
N ILE A 248 26.88 -7.11 31.19
CA ILE A 248 27.76 -7.42 30.02
C ILE A 248 27.66 -6.33 28.94
N LEU A 249 26.48 -5.72 28.76
CA LEU A 249 26.24 -4.72 27.70
C LEU A 249 26.32 -3.26 28.19
N GLY A 250 26.33 -3.02 29.51
CA GLY A 250 26.48 -1.68 30.10
C GLY A 250 25.31 -0.72 29.82
N MET A 251 24.12 -1.23 29.49
CA MET A 251 22.96 -0.42 29.08
C MET A 251 21.72 -0.72 29.94
N GLN A 252 21.30 0.25 30.76
CA GLN A 252 20.03 0.14 31.48
C GLN A 252 18.83 0.48 30.58
N VAL A 253 17.90 -0.48 30.45
CA VAL A 253 16.68 -0.33 29.65
C VAL A 253 15.64 0.47 30.43
N LYS A 254 15.52 1.76 30.12
CA LYS A 254 14.52 2.66 30.73
C LYS A 254 13.16 2.53 30.02
N THR A 255 12.14 2.09 30.73
CA THR A 255 10.75 2.01 30.23
C THR A 255 10.21 3.38 29.84
N ALA A 256 9.54 3.46 28.68
CA ALA A 256 8.91 4.67 28.18
C ALA A 256 7.46 4.83 28.72
N PRO A 257 6.97 6.06 28.96
CA PRO A 257 5.63 6.29 29.47
C PRO A 257 4.54 6.11 28.40
N VAL A 258 3.30 5.91 28.86
CA VAL A 258 2.10 5.81 28.02
C VAL A 258 1.76 7.17 27.41
N ALA A 259 1.35 7.17 26.13
CA ALA A 259 0.89 8.39 25.45
C ALA A 259 -0.60 8.65 25.69
N GLU A 260 -0.94 9.87 26.10
CA GLU A 260 -2.33 10.32 26.28
C GLU A 260 -3.01 10.65 24.95
N ALA A 261 -4.34 10.67 24.94
CA ALA A 261 -5.14 10.96 23.76
C ALA A 261 -5.19 12.48 23.44
N PRO A 262 -5.32 12.89 22.16
CA PRO A 262 -5.37 14.30 21.78
C PRO A 262 -6.65 14.97 22.30
N LEU A 263 -6.48 16.12 22.97
CA LEU A 263 -7.56 16.94 23.50
C LEU A 263 -8.45 17.51 22.37
N ARG A 264 -9.73 17.67 22.69
CA ARG A 264 -10.78 18.25 21.84
C ARG A 264 -10.74 19.79 21.93
N LEU A 265 -10.91 20.52 20.82
CA LEU A 265 -10.79 21.98 20.79
C LEU A 265 -12.05 22.75 21.20
N PHE A 266 -13.24 22.15 21.13
CA PHE A 266 -14.51 22.79 21.49
C PHE A 266 -15.36 21.90 22.41
N ALA A 267 -15.99 22.52 23.39
CA ALA A 267 -17.01 21.93 24.25
C ALA A 267 -18.42 22.24 23.75
N LEU A 268 -19.42 21.64 24.40
CA LEU A 268 -20.83 21.96 24.14
C LEU A 268 -21.10 23.42 24.54
N HIS A 269 -21.82 24.15 23.69
CA HIS A 269 -22.17 25.57 23.84
C HIS A 269 -21.04 26.60 23.68
N ASP A 270 -19.82 26.18 23.31
CA ASP A 270 -18.75 27.10 22.93
C ASP A 270 -19.12 27.92 21.67
N THR A 271 -18.55 29.12 21.57
CA THR A 271 -18.61 29.94 20.35
C THR A 271 -17.52 29.49 19.38
N ALA A 272 -17.91 29.25 18.12
CA ALA A 272 -17.02 28.92 17.02
C ALA A 272 -17.31 29.85 15.82
N TYR A 273 -16.31 30.07 14.97
CA TYR A 273 -16.43 30.86 13.75
C TYR A 273 -16.02 30.03 12.53
N ALA A 274 -16.72 30.20 11.40
CA ALA A 274 -16.44 29.47 10.16
C ALA A 274 -15.08 29.90 9.55
N ARG A 275 -14.17 28.94 9.29
CA ARG A 275 -12.81 29.23 8.80
C ARG A 275 -12.73 29.42 7.27
N HIS A 276 -13.71 28.90 6.56
CA HIS A 276 -13.93 29.08 5.12
C HIS A 276 -15.45 29.07 4.85
N GLU A 277 -15.85 29.19 3.60
CA GLU A 277 -17.25 29.09 3.20
C GLU A 277 -17.77 27.66 3.45
N LEU A 278 -18.87 27.55 4.20
CA LEU A 278 -19.57 26.30 4.51
C LEU A 278 -21.01 26.38 3.98
N GLU A 279 -21.74 25.26 3.99
CA GLU A 279 -23.17 25.24 3.65
C GLU A 279 -23.95 24.44 4.70
N THR A 280 -25.18 24.88 5.04
CA THR A 280 -26.11 24.07 5.85
C THR A 280 -26.63 22.87 5.06
N ALA A 281 -27.31 21.93 5.73
CA ALA A 281 -28.00 20.82 5.05
C ALA A 281 -29.05 21.31 4.02
N ASP A 282 -29.63 22.50 4.23
CA ASP A 282 -30.57 23.16 3.31
C ASP A 282 -29.89 23.83 2.11
N GLY A 283 -28.55 23.80 2.00
CA GLY A 283 -27.80 24.51 0.97
C GLY A 283 -27.69 26.03 1.18
N LYS A 284 -27.85 26.53 2.41
CA LYS A 284 -27.61 27.96 2.72
C LYS A 284 -26.11 28.21 2.92
N PRO A 285 -25.48 29.15 2.19
CA PRO A 285 -24.06 29.44 2.36
C PRO A 285 -23.79 30.21 3.66
N ILE A 286 -22.79 29.75 4.39
CA ILE A 286 -22.24 30.33 5.62
C ILE A 286 -20.91 31.00 5.24
N PRO A 287 -20.84 32.34 5.18
CA PRO A 287 -19.62 33.03 4.78
C PRO A 287 -18.49 32.89 5.81
N ILE A 288 -17.26 33.15 5.36
CA ILE A 288 -16.07 33.08 6.22
C ILE A 288 -16.23 34.03 7.41
N GLY A 289 -16.10 33.48 8.61
CA GLY A 289 -16.18 34.22 9.86
C GLY A 289 -17.57 34.44 10.42
N THR A 290 -18.62 33.84 9.86
CA THR A 290 -19.90 33.75 10.56
C THR A 290 -19.71 33.09 11.92
N ARG A 291 -20.25 33.72 12.96
CA ARG A 291 -20.29 33.20 14.32
C ARG A 291 -21.36 32.13 14.45
N GLY A 292 -21.08 31.11 15.23
CA GLY A 292 -22.05 30.10 15.63
C GLY A 292 -21.74 29.49 16.98
N LYS A 293 -22.66 28.67 17.47
CA LYS A 293 -22.60 28.02 18.77
C LYS A 293 -22.64 26.50 18.61
N VAL A 294 -21.74 25.80 19.30
CA VAL A 294 -21.70 24.33 19.27
C VAL A 294 -22.92 23.76 19.99
N ILE A 295 -23.74 22.98 19.28
CA ILE A 295 -24.97 22.37 19.82
C ILE A 295 -24.88 20.85 19.97
N LEU A 296 -23.96 20.18 19.27
CA LEU A 296 -23.76 18.73 19.38
C LEU A 296 -22.28 18.34 19.17
N LEU A 297 -21.83 17.31 19.88
CA LEU A 297 -20.45 16.81 19.83
C LEU A 297 -20.42 15.37 19.32
N TYR A 298 -19.60 15.07 18.31
CA TYR A 298 -19.46 13.72 17.75
C TYR A 298 -18.17 13.01 18.19
N ASN A 299 -18.14 11.69 17.97
CA ASN A 299 -16.98 10.85 18.23
C ASN A 299 -15.83 11.08 17.23
N HIS A 300 -14.58 10.90 17.68
CA HIS A 300 -13.39 11.21 16.88
C HIS A 300 -13.25 10.31 15.63
N ASN A 301 -13.34 10.92 14.45
CA ASN A 301 -13.14 10.22 13.18
C ASN A 301 -11.64 10.09 12.87
N ALA A 302 -11.14 8.86 12.78
CA ALA A 302 -9.72 8.55 12.55
C ALA A 302 -9.11 9.13 11.24
N LYS A 303 -9.93 9.59 10.28
CA LYS A 303 -9.49 10.28 9.05
C LYS A 303 -9.74 11.80 9.05
N HIS A 304 -10.65 12.31 9.86
CA HIS A 304 -11.13 13.71 9.77
C HIS A 304 -11.00 14.55 11.05
N GLY A 305 -10.73 13.92 12.21
CA GLY A 305 -10.67 14.58 13.52
C GLY A 305 -12.01 14.55 14.25
N TRP A 306 -12.19 15.46 15.22
CA TRP A 306 -13.49 15.72 15.84
C TRP A 306 -14.44 16.44 14.87
N SER A 307 -15.75 16.29 15.09
CA SER A 307 -16.79 17.07 14.40
C SER A 307 -17.92 17.44 15.33
N TYR A 308 -18.67 18.45 14.92
CA TYR A 308 -19.63 19.19 15.72
C TYR A 308 -20.82 19.61 14.87
N ASP A 309 -22.00 19.74 15.47
CA ASP A 309 -23.03 20.62 14.89
C ASP A 309 -22.88 22.01 15.48
N VAL A 310 -22.85 23.01 14.60
CA VAL A 310 -22.76 24.42 14.96
C VAL A 310 -23.99 25.12 14.41
N ASP A 311 -24.76 25.75 15.28
CA ASP A 311 -25.84 26.65 14.90
C ASP A 311 -25.24 28.02 14.59
N PHE A 312 -25.29 28.46 13.32
CA PHE A 312 -24.68 29.71 12.87
C PHE A 312 -25.68 30.86 12.90
N ASP A 313 -25.27 31.98 13.51
CA ASP A 313 -26.11 33.15 13.80
C ASP A 313 -26.86 33.64 12.54
N ASN A 314 -28.19 33.49 12.53
CA ASN A 314 -29.11 33.84 11.44
C ASN A 314 -29.05 32.97 10.16
N ILE A 315 -28.36 31.82 10.18
CA ILE A 315 -28.30 30.89 9.02
C ILE A 315 -28.85 29.50 9.39
N GLY A 316 -28.53 29.02 10.60
CA GLY A 316 -28.96 27.72 11.12
C GLY A 316 -27.82 26.69 11.24
N VAL A 317 -28.20 25.44 11.48
CA VAL A 317 -27.28 24.35 11.84
C VAL A 317 -26.46 23.83 10.65
N CYS A 318 -25.15 23.66 10.86
CA CYS A 318 -24.24 23.01 9.92
C CYS A 318 -23.26 22.05 10.63
N TRP A 319 -23.25 20.80 10.16
CA TRP A 319 -22.27 19.79 10.57
C TRP A 319 -20.87 20.16 10.07
N SER A 320 -19.94 20.35 11.00
CA SER A 320 -18.62 20.93 10.76
C SER A 320 -17.51 20.11 11.39
N PHE A 321 -16.40 19.88 10.67
CA PHE A 321 -15.21 19.26 11.26
C PHE A 321 -14.39 20.32 12.04
N GLU A 322 -13.71 19.91 13.11
CA GLU A 322 -12.94 20.80 14.00
C GLU A 322 -11.95 21.72 13.26
N ARG A 323 -11.31 21.20 12.21
CA ARG A 323 -10.39 21.92 11.32
C ARG A 323 -11.01 23.11 10.57
N GLU A 324 -12.32 23.08 10.38
CA GLU A 324 -13.15 24.01 9.61
C GLU A 324 -13.67 25.17 10.47
N LEU A 325 -13.44 25.10 11.79
CA LEU A 325 -13.82 26.08 12.78
C LEU A 325 -12.60 26.80 13.37
N THR A 326 -12.83 27.90 14.09
CA THR A 326 -11.86 28.60 14.94
C THR A 326 -12.56 29.18 16.17
N PRO A 327 -11.96 29.15 17.37
CA PRO A 327 -12.50 29.80 18.57
C PRO A 327 -12.25 31.32 18.59
N HIS A 328 -11.41 31.82 17.68
CA HIS A 328 -11.08 33.24 17.58
C HIS A 328 -11.97 33.95 16.56
N GLU A 329 -12.52 35.09 16.98
CA GLU A 329 -13.24 36.01 16.11
C GLU A 329 -12.32 36.54 14.98
N PRO A 330 -12.70 36.39 13.70
CA PRO A 330 -11.84 36.79 12.60
C PRO A 330 -11.89 38.30 12.39
N ILE A 331 -10.73 38.94 12.55
CA ILE A 331 -10.51 40.35 12.23
C ILE A 331 -10.79 40.58 10.74
N LEU A 332 -11.68 41.54 10.44
CA LEU A 332 -12.08 41.89 9.07
C LEU A 332 -10.85 42.12 8.17
N GLY A 333 -10.68 41.24 7.18
CA GLY A 333 -9.62 41.29 6.17
C GLY A 333 -8.45 40.30 6.35
N ILE A 334 -8.40 39.50 7.43
CA ILE A 334 -7.30 38.54 7.68
C ILE A 334 -7.77 37.09 7.49
N LYS A 335 -7.04 36.29 6.68
CA LYS A 335 -7.26 34.84 6.52
C LYS A 335 -6.29 34.04 7.40
N ILE A 336 -6.80 33.06 8.17
CA ILE A 336 -6.02 32.31 9.17
C ILE A 336 -5.60 30.92 8.66
N THR A 337 -4.47 30.86 7.95
CA THR A 337 -3.78 29.60 7.59
C THR A 337 -2.83 29.14 8.72
N ARG A 338 -3.12 27.97 9.30
CA ARG A 338 -2.26 27.22 10.25
C ARG A 338 -1.59 28.05 11.38
N GLY A 339 -2.35 28.89 12.06
CA GLY A 339 -1.95 29.45 13.36
C GLY A 339 -0.96 30.61 13.31
N ALA A 340 -0.65 31.15 12.12
CA ALA A 340 0.07 32.41 11.98
C ALA A 340 -0.89 33.55 11.58
N LEU A 341 -0.67 34.75 12.13
CA LEU A 341 -1.34 35.97 11.70
C LEU A 341 -0.59 36.56 10.49
N VAL A 342 -1.30 37.04 9.48
CA VAL A 342 -0.71 37.69 8.29
C VAL A 342 -1.33 39.07 8.09
N SER A 343 -0.48 40.09 8.02
CA SER A 343 -0.89 41.50 7.91
C SER A 343 -1.37 41.88 6.50
N PRO A 344 -2.20 42.94 6.35
CA PRO A 344 -2.67 43.39 5.04
C PRO A 344 -1.51 43.80 4.11
N GLY A 345 -1.58 43.36 2.85
CA GLY A 345 -0.63 43.74 1.78
C GLY A 345 0.23 42.61 1.20
N ALA A 346 0.30 41.44 1.86
CA ALA A 346 0.97 40.27 1.30
C ALA A 346 0.10 39.60 0.22
N ALA A 347 0.66 39.38 -0.98
CA ALA A 347 -0.02 38.66 -2.05
C ALA A 347 -0.13 37.15 -1.73
N LEU A 348 -1.31 36.57 -1.93
CA LEU A 348 -1.58 35.15 -1.64
C LEU A 348 -1.06 34.23 -2.77
N PRO A 349 -0.42 33.09 -2.45
CA PRO A 349 -0.12 32.06 -3.44
C PRO A 349 -1.43 31.36 -3.90
N PRO A 350 -1.66 31.17 -5.21
CA PRO A 350 -2.94 30.67 -5.72
C PRO A 350 -3.00 29.13 -5.79
N THR A 351 -3.28 28.46 -4.66
CA THR A 351 -3.98 27.15 -4.68
C THR A 351 -4.51 26.76 -3.30
N ASP A 352 -5.84 26.77 -3.13
CA ASP A 352 -6.53 25.89 -2.15
C ASP A 352 -8.01 25.63 -2.56
N ALA A 353 -8.28 25.58 -3.87
CA ALA A 353 -9.63 25.46 -4.42
C ALA A 353 -10.26 24.06 -4.29
N GLU A 354 -9.48 23.05 -3.89
CA GLU A 354 -9.95 21.66 -3.81
C GLU A 354 -10.47 21.28 -2.42
N ILE A 355 -10.09 21.99 -1.34
CA ILE A 355 -10.58 21.70 0.02
C ILE A 355 -12.11 21.89 0.15
N PRO A 356 -12.72 22.99 -0.34
CA PRO A 356 -14.17 23.16 -0.25
C PRO A 356 -14.91 22.04 -0.98
N PHE A 357 -14.51 21.74 -2.23
CA PHE A 357 -15.17 20.72 -3.05
C PHE A 357 -15.06 19.32 -2.46
N VAL A 358 -13.93 18.96 -1.84
CA VAL A 358 -13.75 17.62 -1.24
C VAL A 358 -14.47 17.49 0.10
N SER A 359 -14.44 18.50 1.00
CA SER A 359 -15.27 18.44 2.23
C SER A 359 -16.76 18.47 1.89
N PHE A 360 -17.19 19.28 0.91
CA PHE A 360 -18.58 19.36 0.46
C PHE A 360 -19.08 18.05 -0.16
N ALA A 361 -18.36 17.49 -1.13
CA ALA A 361 -18.76 16.22 -1.77
C ALA A 361 -18.83 15.07 -0.76
N ILE A 362 -17.94 15.03 0.24
CA ILE A 362 -17.99 14.03 1.31
C ILE A 362 -19.20 14.27 2.24
N LYS A 363 -19.44 15.50 2.73
CA LYS A 363 -20.62 15.80 3.56
C LYS A 363 -21.91 15.45 2.83
N ARG A 364 -22.01 15.81 1.55
CA ARG A 364 -23.16 15.50 0.69
C ARG A 364 -23.35 13.99 0.49
N GLN A 365 -22.29 13.23 0.21
CA GLN A 365 -22.36 11.76 0.13
C GLN A 365 -22.79 11.12 1.46
N PHE A 366 -22.37 11.64 2.61
CA PHE A 366 -22.77 11.12 3.91
C PHE A 366 -24.27 11.41 4.22
N ILE A 367 -24.77 12.58 3.82
CA ILE A 367 -26.19 12.94 3.94
C ILE A 367 -27.05 12.11 2.96
N GLU A 368 -26.68 12.06 1.67
CA GLU A 368 -27.40 11.31 0.64
C GLU A 368 -27.38 9.79 0.86
N ALA A 369 -26.40 9.26 1.62
CA ALA A 369 -26.35 7.86 2.04
C ALA A 369 -27.00 7.58 3.42
N GLY A 370 -27.51 8.60 4.13
CA GLY A 370 -28.09 8.45 5.47
C GLY A 370 -27.08 8.09 6.58
N LEU A 371 -25.77 8.27 6.33
CA LEU A 371 -24.68 7.85 7.21
C LEU A 371 -24.26 8.94 8.19
N GLN A 372 -25.22 9.55 8.90
CA GLN A 372 -24.90 10.48 9.98
C GLN A 372 -24.20 9.75 11.15
N PRO A 373 -23.14 10.32 11.75
CA PRO A 373 -22.50 9.73 12.92
C PRO A 373 -23.43 9.78 14.14
N VAL A 374 -23.35 8.78 15.01
CA VAL A 374 -24.22 8.69 16.20
C VAL A 374 -23.91 9.84 17.18
N PRO A 375 -24.93 10.61 17.63
CA PRO A 375 -24.79 11.62 18.69
C PRO A 375 -24.26 11.09 20.02
N LEU A 376 -23.66 11.97 20.82
CA LEU A 376 -23.52 11.76 22.26
C LEU A 376 -24.75 12.37 22.95
N GLU A 377 -25.66 11.53 23.43
CA GLU A 377 -26.96 11.95 23.99
C GLU A 377 -26.82 12.83 25.25
N PRO A 378 -27.41 14.04 25.28
CA PRO A 378 -27.83 14.69 26.52
C PRO A 378 -29.21 14.15 26.96
N SER A 379 -29.44 14.05 28.27
CA SER A 379 -30.72 13.56 28.81
C SER A 379 -31.92 14.45 28.44
N PRO A 380 -33.12 13.88 28.21
CA PRO A 380 -34.22 14.59 27.57
C PRO A 380 -34.96 15.58 28.49
N VAL A 381 -35.48 16.65 27.87
CA VAL A 381 -36.54 17.51 28.41
C VAL A 381 -37.68 17.51 27.38
N VAL A 382 -38.92 17.43 27.86
CA VAL A 382 -40.13 17.22 27.03
C VAL A 382 -40.88 18.55 26.81
N SER A 383 -41.37 18.74 25.58
CA SER A 383 -42.55 19.57 25.29
C SER A 383 -43.16 19.15 23.95
N GLU A 384 -44.48 19.01 23.92
CA GLU A 384 -45.28 18.66 22.72
C GLU A 384 -45.66 19.92 21.93
N ASP A 385 -46.04 19.77 20.65
CA ASP A 385 -47.34 20.20 20.09
C ASP A 385 -47.44 20.00 18.56
N ASP A 386 -48.68 19.98 18.05
CA ASP A 386 -49.13 19.47 16.74
C ASP A 386 -48.74 20.28 15.49
N ILE A 387 -48.95 19.67 14.30
CA ILE A 387 -49.88 20.18 13.26
C ILE A 387 -50.21 19.08 12.23
N GLU A 388 -51.47 19.01 11.79
CA GLU A 388 -51.98 18.05 10.80
C GLU A 388 -51.82 18.47 9.32
N ALA A 389 -51.82 17.46 8.45
CA ALA A 389 -52.39 17.38 7.09
C ALA A 389 -52.05 18.42 5.99
N ASP A 390 -51.62 17.91 4.83
CA ASP A 390 -52.44 17.97 3.61
C ASP A 390 -52.13 16.75 2.69
N ALA A 391 -53.02 16.39 1.74
CA ALA A 391 -52.89 15.21 0.88
C ALA A 391 -53.55 15.36 -0.51
N THR A 392 -52.75 15.43 -1.57
CA THR A 392 -53.17 15.39 -3.00
C THR A 392 -52.08 14.67 -3.86
N PRO A 393 -52.27 14.31 -5.15
CA PRO A 393 -52.54 12.90 -5.46
C PRO A 393 -51.60 12.23 -6.48
N TYR A 394 -51.59 10.89 -6.47
CA TYR A 394 -51.25 9.94 -7.56
C TYR A 394 -50.23 10.36 -8.64
N GLU A 395 -48.95 10.08 -8.38
CA GLU A 395 -48.04 9.59 -9.44
C GLU A 395 -47.64 8.14 -9.12
N GLU A 396 -47.48 7.31 -10.15
CA GLU A 396 -47.13 5.89 -10.01
C GLU A 396 -45.67 5.72 -9.57
N ARG A 397 -45.42 5.84 -8.26
CA ARG A 397 -44.14 5.46 -7.66
C ARG A 397 -43.86 3.98 -7.91
N ILE A 398 -42.95 3.70 -8.85
CA ILE A 398 -42.26 2.41 -8.98
C ILE A 398 -41.77 2.03 -7.57
N PRO A 399 -42.17 0.88 -7.01
CA PRO A 399 -41.88 0.57 -5.61
C PRO A 399 -40.36 0.41 -5.41
N ALA A 400 -39.76 1.37 -4.70
CA ALA A 400 -38.34 1.33 -4.31
C ALA A 400 -38.02 0.14 -3.38
N ILE A 401 -39.04 -0.49 -2.81
CA ILE A 401 -38.95 -1.68 -1.97
C ILE A 401 -38.90 -2.93 -2.86
N ARG A 402 -37.71 -3.51 -3.04
CA ARG A 402 -37.55 -4.82 -3.68
C ARG A 402 -37.99 -5.93 -2.73
N ILE A 403 -39.22 -6.41 -2.87
CA ILE A 403 -39.74 -7.54 -2.08
C ILE A 403 -39.11 -8.85 -2.60
N ILE A 404 -38.01 -9.27 -1.98
CA ILE A 404 -37.43 -10.60 -2.17
C ILE A 404 -38.29 -11.60 -1.39
N LYS A 405 -38.99 -12.48 -2.09
CA LYS A 405 -39.71 -13.60 -1.47
C LYS A 405 -38.71 -14.71 -1.10
N PRO A 406 -38.82 -15.36 0.07
CA PRO A 406 -38.05 -16.57 0.37
C PRO A 406 -38.29 -17.66 -0.67
N VAL A 407 -37.27 -18.49 -0.93
CA VAL A 407 -37.47 -19.76 -1.62
C VAL A 407 -38.04 -20.72 -0.60
N ALA A 408 -39.37 -20.89 -0.62
CA ALA A 408 -40.11 -21.75 0.29
C ALA A 408 -39.45 -23.14 0.40
N MET A 409 -39.37 -23.68 1.60
CA MET A 409 -38.85 -25.04 1.79
C MET A 409 -39.76 -26.06 1.09
N PRO A 410 -39.20 -27.08 0.44
CA PRO A 410 -39.99 -28.10 -0.25
C PRO A 410 -40.80 -28.94 0.75
N SER A 411 -41.84 -29.60 0.23
CA SER A 411 -42.69 -30.52 0.98
C SER A 411 -41.89 -31.69 1.57
N GLU A 412 -42.37 -32.28 2.68
CA GLU A 412 -41.76 -33.48 3.27
C GLU A 412 -41.61 -34.60 2.23
N GLY A 413 -40.37 -34.91 1.84
CA GLY A 413 -40.04 -36.02 0.92
C GLY A 413 -39.06 -35.66 -0.20
N GLU A 414 -38.87 -34.38 -0.54
CA GLU A 414 -37.88 -33.97 -1.56
C GLU A 414 -36.47 -33.78 -0.95
N PRO A 415 -35.39 -34.02 -1.73
CA PRO A 415 -34.02 -33.84 -1.24
C PRO A 415 -33.69 -32.35 -1.03
N LEU A 416 -33.42 -31.99 0.23
CA LEU A 416 -33.04 -30.63 0.62
C LEU A 416 -31.67 -30.23 0.05
N ASP A 417 -31.57 -29.01 -0.45
CA ASP A 417 -30.30 -28.36 -0.81
C ASP A 417 -29.39 -28.17 0.43
N THR A 418 -28.09 -27.94 0.27
CA THR A 418 -27.16 -27.77 1.41
C THR A 418 -27.55 -26.57 2.28
N VAL A 419 -27.97 -25.47 1.65
CA VAL A 419 -28.48 -24.27 2.30
C VAL A 419 -29.77 -24.55 3.09
N GLN A 420 -30.70 -25.32 2.52
CA GLN A 420 -31.96 -25.67 3.17
C GLN A 420 -31.75 -26.66 4.33
N SER A 421 -30.84 -27.61 4.16
CA SER A 421 -30.41 -28.54 5.20
C SER A 421 -29.77 -27.80 6.38
N ALA A 422 -28.91 -26.81 6.12
CA ALA A 422 -28.31 -25.96 7.15
C ALA A 422 -29.38 -25.19 7.97
N ILE A 423 -30.37 -24.60 7.30
CA ILE A 423 -31.50 -23.89 7.92
C ILE A 423 -32.33 -24.87 8.78
N HIS A 424 -32.64 -26.07 8.29
CA HIS A 424 -33.41 -27.07 9.03
C HIS A 424 -32.69 -27.52 10.32
N THR A 425 -31.39 -27.80 10.25
CA THR A 425 -30.61 -28.19 11.44
C THR A 425 -30.47 -27.03 12.43
N MET A 426 -30.27 -25.79 11.94
CA MET A 426 -30.28 -24.57 12.77
C MET A 426 -31.62 -24.29 13.46
N LYS A 427 -32.73 -24.83 12.95
CA LYS A 427 -34.06 -24.75 13.59
C LYS A 427 -34.24 -25.79 14.71
N THR A 428 -33.51 -26.90 14.63
CA THR A 428 -33.65 -28.06 15.54
C THR A 428 -32.72 -27.96 16.75
N GLU A 429 -31.57 -27.28 16.58
CA GLU A 429 -30.61 -27.03 17.66
C GLU A 429 -30.75 -25.59 18.19
N ALA A 430 -30.66 -25.42 19.51
CA ALA A 430 -30.65 -24.08 20.10
C ALA A 430 -29.34 -23.36 19.76
N ILE A 431 -29.43 -22.17 19.16
CA ILE A 431 -28.27 -21.32 18.87
C ILE A 431 -27.53 -21.03 20.17
N VAL A 432 -26.27 -21.46 20.25
CA VAL A 432 -25.42 -21.14 21.40
C VAL A 432 -25.00 -19.68 21.28
N THR A 433 -25.70 -18.80 22.00
CA THR A 433 -25.34 -17.38 22.12
C THR A 433 -24.02 -17.24 22.86
N LEU A 434 -22.91 -17.30 22.10
CA LEU A 434 -21.59 -16.96 22.59
C LEU A 434 -21.66 -15.54 23.20
N PRO A 435 -21.18 -15.32 24.43
CA PRO A 435 -21.25 -14.01 25.06
C PRO A 435 -20.46 -13.00 24.24
N THR A 436 -20.99 -11.77 24.13
CA THR A 436 -20.37 -10.66 23.39
C THR A 436 -19.07 -10.22 24.09
N LEU A 437 -18.00 -10.99 23.87
CA LEU A 437 -16.69 -10.71 24.43
C LEU A 437 -16.18 -9.38 23.90
N HIS A 438 -15.99 -8.45 24.84
CA HIS A 438 -15.46 -7.12 24.56
C HIS A 438 -13.98 -7.25 24.19
N ILE A 439 -13.69 -7.51 22.92
CA ILE A 439 -12.31 -7.59 22.41
C ILE A 439 -11.66 -6.23 22.69
N PRO A 440 -10.60 -6.14 23.52
CA PRO A 440 -9.92 -4.87 23.77
C PRO A 440 -9.34 -4.32 22.46
N ASN A 441 -9.10 -3.00 22.40
CA ASN A 441 -8.72 -2.25 21.19
C ASN A 441 -7.30 -2.55 20.63
N ALA A 442 -6.90 -3.82 20.60
CA ALA A 442 -5.75 -4.33 19.89
C ALA A 442 -5.96 -4.19 18.38
N ARG A 443 -5.40 -3.11 17.80
CA ARG A 443 -5.33 -2.87 16.34
C ARG A 443 -4.56 -3.97 15.57
N THR A 444 -3.92 -4.89 16.29
CA THR A 444 -3.11 -6.00 15.80
C THR A 444 -3.50 -7.28 16.51
N ALA A 445 -4.06 -8.25 15.79
CA ALA A 445 -4.20 -9.62 16.31
C ALA A 445 -2.90 -10.39 16.06
N ARG A 446 -2.48 -11.21 17.03
CA ARG A 446 -1.41 -12.18 16.83
C ARG A 446 -1.94 -13.35 16.00
N ILE A 447 -1.21 -13.72 14.96
CA ILE A 447 -1.37 -15.00 14.24
C ILE A 447 -0.24 -15.89 14.74
N ASP A 448 -0.55 -17.07 15.23
CA ASP A 448 0.47 -18.00 15.72
C ASP A 448 1.23 -18.65 14.57
N GLN A 449 2.51 -18.91 14.82
CA GLN A 449 3.49 -19.37 13.84
C GLN A 449 4.35 -20.45 14.51
N ALA A 450 4.47 -21.60 13.86
CA ALA A 450 5.27 -22.72 14.31
C ALA A 450 6.05 -23.30 13.14
N TYR A 451 7.27 -23.78 13.40
CA TYR A 451 8.09 -24.44 12.37
C TYR A 451 7.37 -25.68 11.83
N VAL A 452 7.30 -25.79 10.51
CA VAL A 452 6.58 -26.87 9.80
C VAL A 452 7.51 -27.80 9.04
N GLY A 453 8.67 -27.30 8.58
CA GLY A 453 9.58 -28.07 7.70
C GLY A 453 10.47 -27.17 6.84
N GLU A 454 11.26 -27.79 5.97
CA GLU A 454 12.09 -27.09 4.97
C GLU A 454 11.34 -26.93 3.65
N LEU A 455 11.52 -25.80 2.96
CA LEU A 455 10.98 -25.52 1.63
C LEU A 455 11.97 -25.92 0.55
N THR A 456 11.57 -26.91 -0.24
CA THR A 456 12.35 -27.50 -1.33
C THR A 456 11.72 -27.17 -2.69
N GLY A 457 12.51 -27.11 -3.76
CA GLY A 457 11.99 -26.78 -5.09
C GLY A 457 13.05 -26.35 -6.09
N SER A 458 14.18 -27.04 -6.13
CA SER A 458 15.34 -26.70 -6.99
C SER A 458 15.84 -25.27 -6.77
N ILE A 459 16.04 -24.89 -5.49
CA ILE A 459 16.61 -23.61 -5.04
C ILE A 459 17.94 -23.84 -4.30
N THR A 460 18.79 -22.83 -4.26
CA THR A 460 20.12 -22.90 -3.63
C THR A 460 20.16 -22.19 -2.27
N GLY A 461 19.96 -22.98 -1.21
CA GLY A 461 20.02 -22.54 0.19
C GLY A 461 18.80 -23.00 0.99
N GLN A 462 18.98 -23.30 2.28
CA GLN A 462 17.91 -23.81 3.14
C GLN A 462 16.90 -22.70 3.46
N VAL A 463 15.61 -22.99 3.34
CA VAL A 463 14.53 -22.05 3.71
C VAL A 463 13.51 -22.77 4.56
N PHE A 464 13.16 -22.20 5.70
CA PHE A 464 12.29 -22.82 6.69
C PHE A 464 10.87 -22.27 6.57
N CYS A 465 9.88 -23.16 6.67
CA CYS A 465 8.46 -22.82 6.67
C CYS A 465 7.94 -22.67 8.11
N TYR A 466 7.23 -21.57 8.39
CA TYR A 466 6.66 -21.24 9.69
C TYR A 466 5.13 -21.10 9.66
N GLY A 467 4.52 -21.61 8.59
CA GLY A 467 3.06 -21.64 8.41
C GLY A 467 2.68 -21.65 6.93
N TRP A 468 1.67 -22.42 6.57
CA TRP A 468 1.12 -22.44 5.21
C TRP A 468 -0.37 -22.76 5.21
N ALA A 469 -1.07 -22.36 4.14
CA ALA A 469 -2.46 -22.75 3.88
C ALA A 469 -2.71 -22.99 2.40
N VAL A 470 -3.40 -24.09 2.08
CA VAL A 470 -3.77 -24.53 0.73
C VAL A 470 -5.28 -24.72 0.64
N HIS A 471 -5.88 -24.18 -0.42
CA HIS A 471 -7.28 -24.35 -0.78
C HIS A 471 -7.34 -24.85 -2.23
N GLU A 472 -7.96 -26.01 -2.45
CA GLU A 472 -8.19 -26.61 -3.79
C GLU A 472 -6.91 -26.70 -4.65
N GLY A 473 -5.78 -27.00 -3.99
CA GLY A 473 -4.44 -27.13 -4.61
C GLY A 473 -3.64 -25.82 -4.68
N ILE A 474 -4.28 -24.67 -4.51
CA ILE A 474 -3.67 -23.34 -4.55
C ILE A 474 -3.15 -22.97 -3.15
N CYS A 475 -1.89 -22.57 -3.06
CA CYS A 475 -1.29 -22.01 -1.86
C CYS A 475 -1.80 -20.58 -1.63
N ILE A 476 -2.64 -20.38 -0.61
CA ILE A 476 -3.24 -19.08 -0.28
C ILE A 476 -2.35 -18.26 0.66
N TYR A 477 -1.60 -18.95 1.53
CA TYR A 477 -0.68 -18.33 2.48
C TYR A 477 0.60 -19.14 2.61
N LEU A 478 1.75 -18.47 2.63
CA LEU A 478 3.04 -19.06 2.97
C LEU A 478 3.86 -18.09 3.83
N ASN A 479 4.29 -18.56 5.00
CA ASN A 479 5.27 -17.91 5.86
C ASN A 479 6.60 -18.67 5.77
N MET A 480 7.64 -18.01 5.30
CA MET A 480 8.97 -18.60 5.13
C MET A 480 10.08 -17.67 5.59
N ALA A 481 11.18 -18.24 6.10
CA ALA A 481 12.38 -17.47 6.39
C ALA A 481 13.68 -18.25 6.12
N GLY A 482 14.71 -17.55 5.67
CA GLY A 482 15.97 -18.15 5.22
C GLY A 482 16.96 -17.13 4.64
N PRO A 483 18.04 -17.57 4.00
CA PRO A 483 18.95 -16.71 3.25
C PRO A 483 18.19 -15.97 2.15
N ARG A 484 18.36 -14.64 2.09
CA ARG A 484 17.55 -13.76 1.23
C ARG A 484 17.41 -14.23 -0.22
N MET A 485 18.48 -14.73 -0.84
CA MET A 485 18.45 -15.19 -2.24
C MET A 485 17.54 -16.42 -2.46
N ALA A 486 17.48 -17.34 -1.49
CA ALA A 486 16.66 -18.55 -1.58
C ALA A 486 15.18 -18.23 -1.33
N VAL A 487 14.90 -17.33 -0.38
CA VAL A 487 13.55 -16.80 -0.09
C VAL A 487 12.99 -16.02 -1.30
N GLU A 488 13.78 -15.14 -1.93
CA GLU A 488 13.37 -14.46 -3.16
C GLU A 488 13.21 -15.44 -4.35
N ALA A 489 13.98 -16.54 -4.40
CA ALA A 489 13.84 -17.58 -5.43
C ALA A 489 12.54 -18.39 -5.28
N ILE A 490 12.14 -18.79 -4.06
CA ILE A 490 10.84 -19.44 -3.82
C ILE A 490 9.70 -18.50 -4.23
N ARG A 491 9.77 -17.20 -3.88
CA ARG A 491 8.79 -16.23 -4.36
C ARG A 491 8.73 -16.19 -5.88
N ALA A 492 9.88 -16.10 -6.55
CA ALA A 492 9.93 -16.05 -8.02
C ALA A 492 9.36 -17.31 -8.69
N LYS A 493 9.46 -18.48 -8.04
CA LYS A 493 8.85 -19.75 -8.48
C LYS A 493 7.33 -19.71 -8.35
N LEU A 494 6.81 -19.42 -7.15
CA LEU A 494 5.36 -19.30 -6.93
C LEU A 494 4.72 -18.19 -7.78
N SER A 495 5.42 -17.07 -8.01
CA SER A 495 4.97 -16.01 -8.92
C SER A 495 4.83 -16.45 -10.39
N LYS A 496 5.44 -17.57 -10.80
CA LYS A 496 5.30 -18.18 -12.14
C LYS A 496 4.39 -19.42 -12.16
N SER A 497 3.74 -19.74 -11.06
CA SER A 497 3.05 -21.03 -10.85
C SER A 497 3.96 -22.28 -10.87
N GLU A 498 5.29 -22.12 -10.68
CA GLU A 498 6.18 -23.27 -10.43
C GLU A 498 5.88 -23.89 -9.04
N GLN A 499 5.89 -25.22 -8.96
CA GLN A 499 5.68 -25.97 -7.70
C GLN A 499 6.86 -25.79 -6.73
N VAL A 500 6.55 -25.74 -5.43
CA VAL A 500 7.48 -25.71 -4.30
C VAL A 500 6.95 -26.64 -3.21
N SER A 501 7.77 -27.51 -2.62
CA SER A 501 7.31 -28.52 -1.65
C SER A 501 7.85 -28.24 -0.25
N VAL A 502 6.95 -28.10 0.73
CA VAL A 502 7.32 -28.16 2.15
C VAL A 502 7.61 -29.62 2.49
N VAL A 503 8.74 -29.89 3.13
CA VAL A 503 9.13 -31.19 3.67
C VAL A 503 9.13 -31.09 5.19
N PRO A 504 8.06 -31.54 5.87
CA PRO A 504 8.06 -31.69 7.33
C PRO A 504 9.05 -32.76 7.80
N PRO A 505 9.52 -32.70 9.06
CA PRO A 505 10.36 -33.75 9.62
C PRO A 505 9.61 -35.10 9.77
N ASP A 506 8.36 -35.06 10.22
CA ASP A 506 7.60 -36.26 10.64
C ASP A 506 6.39 -36.59 9.74
N ALA A 507 6.28 -35.96 8.56
CA ALA A 507 5.11 -36.09 7.68
C ALA A 507 5.49 -36.00 6.19
N PRO A 508 4.70 -36.58 5.27
CA PRO A 508 4.98 -36.51 3.84
C PRO A 508 5.00 -35.08 3.32
N ALA A 509 5.81 -34.85 2.27
CA ALA A 509 5.95 -33.56 1.63
C ALA A 509 4.59 -33.00 1.14
N VAL A 510 4.44 -31.68 1.24
CA VAL A 510 3.24 -30.94 0.83
C VAL A 510 3.61 -30.01 -0.32
N GLU A 511 3.06 -30.29 -1.49
CA GLU A 511 3.18 -29.43 -2.66
C GLU A 511 2.38 -28.13 -2.47
N LEU A 512 3.04 -27.02 -2.77
CA LEU A 512 2.48 -25.67 -2.86
C LEU A 512 2.66 -25.18 -4.30
N THR A 513 1.58 -24.68 -4.90
CA THR A 513 1.60 -24.00 -6.20
C THR A 513 0.64 -22.82 -6.17
N ALA A 514 0.79 -21.86 -7.09
CA ALA A 514 -0.22 -20.85 -7.34
C ALA A 514 -1.46 -21.42 -8.06
N GLY A 515 -1.33 -22.60 -8.67
CA GLY A 515 -2.28 -23.10 -9.66
C GLY A 515 -2.07 -22.44 -11.03
N GLU A 516 -2.75 -22.98 -12.04
CA GLU A 516 -2.71 -22.44 -13.40
C GLU A 516 -3.42 -21.07 -13.46
N GLY A 517 -2.94 -20.17 -14.33
CA GLY A 517 -3.50 -18.81 -14.48
C GLY A 517 -3.11 -17.79 -13.40
N ASN A 518 -2.98 -18.19 -12.13
CA ASN A 518 -2.76 -17.29 -10.98
C ASN A 518 -1.34 -16.71 -10.85
N SER A 519 -0.54 -16.70 -11.93
CA SER A 519 0.82 -16.14 -11.91
C SER A 519 0.82 -14.66 -11.51
N GLY A 520 1.72 -14.28 -10.61
CA GLY A 520 1.82 -12.91 -10.06
C GLY A 520 0.81 -12.54 -8.97
N MET A 521 -0.18 -13.38 -8.64
CA MET A 521 -1.28 -13.07 -7.70
C MET A 521 -0.90 -13.13 -6.20
N TYR A 522 0.36 -12.80 -5.85
CA TYR A 522 0.86 -12.84 -4.47
C TYR A 522 1.36 -11.47 -3.99
N HIS A 523 0.85 -11.04 -2.84
CA HIS A 523 1.32 -9.86 -2.10
C HIS A 523 2.49 -10.26 -1.18
N PRO A 524 3.71 -9.70 -1.37
CA PRO A 524 4.89 -10.12 -0.62
C PRO A 524 5.26 -9.14 0.50
N TYR A 525 5.13 -9.59 1.74
CA TYR A 525 5.56 -8.82 2.93
C TYR A 525 6.95 -9.31 3.35
N LEU A 526 7.98 -8.65 2.83
CA LEU A 526 9.39 -8.98 3.08
C LEU A 526 9.95 -8.18 4.26
N HIS A 527 10.43 -8.87 5.28
CA HIS A 527 11.23 -8.31 6.37
C HIS A 527 12.67 -8.85 6.29
N TYR A 528 13.66 -7.96 6.40
CA TYR A 528 15.08 -8.31 6.23
C TYR A 528 15.87 -7.97 7.50
N LEU A 529 16.63 -8.96 7.98
CA LEU A 529 17.52 -8.86 9.14
C LEU A 529 18.98 -8.81 8.62
N PRO A 530 19.54 -7.61 8.38
CA PRO A 530 20.85 -7.46 7.72
C PRO A 530 22.00 -8.12 8.48
N GLU A 531 21.93 -8.16 9.81
CA GLU A 531 22.93 -8.74 10.72
C GLU A 531 23.09 -10.25 10.46
N ALA A 532 21.96 -10.97 10.39
CA ALA A 532 21.91 -12.41 10.15
C ALA A 532 21.94 -12.78 8.65
N ARG A 533 21.91 -11.78 7.75
CA ARG A 533 21.67 -11.95 6.29
C ARG A 533 20.36 -12.70 5.96
N PHE A 534 19.45 -12.72 6.91
CA PHE A 534 18.25 -13.53 6.93
C PHE A 534 17.06 -12.71 6.46
N ALA A 535 16.12 -13.32 5.77
CA ALA A 535 14.88 -12.70 5.31
C ALA A 535 13.70 -13.54 5.76
N SER A 536 12.69 -12.90 6.37
CA SER A 536 11.36 -13.46 6.56
C SER A 536 10.45 -12.88 5.48
N LEU A 537 9.62 -13.72 4.87
CA LEU A 537 8.72 -13.35 3.80
C LEU A 537 7.37 -14.05 3.98
N LEU A 538 6.33 -13.24 4.15
CA LEU A 538 4.96 -13.70 4.03
C LEU A 538 4.49 -13.50 2.59
N LEU A 539 3.93 -14.54 1.98
CA LEU A 539 3.17 -14.45 0.74
C LEU A 539 1.69 -14.68 1.05
N VAL A 540 0.85 -13.76 0.59
CA VAL A 540 -0.61 -13.83 0.73
C VAL A 540 -1.22 -13.73 -0.67
N HIS A 541 -2.08 -14.67 -1.03
CA HIS A 541 -2.75 -14.66 -2.34
C HIS A 541 -3.78 -13.53 -2.43
N ASP A 542 -3.94 -12.95 -3.62
CA ASP A 542 -4.78 -11.77 -3.88
C ASP A 542 -6.22 -11.95 -3.36
N TRP A 543 -6.81 -13.14 -3.51
CA TRP A 543 -8.15 -13.48 -3.02
C TRP A 543 -8.37 -13.26 -1.51
N ALA A 544 -7.31 -13.22 -0.70
CA ALA A 544 -7.36 -12.93 0.74
C ALA A 544 -7.03 -11.46 1.09
N VAL A 545 -6.49 -10.68 0.14
CA VAL A 545 -6.11 -9.27 0.31
C VAL A 545 -7.16 -8.33 -0.32
N THR A 546 -7.70 -8.74 -1.46
CA THR A 546 -8.65 -8.01 -2.31
C THR A 546 -9.84 -8.91 -2.66
N PRO A 547 -10.81 -9.12 -1.73
CA PRO A 547 -11.98 -9.96 -1.96
C PRO A 547 -12.85 -9.43 -3.10
N ASN A 548 -13.29 -10.32 -4.00
CA ASN A 548 -14.15 -9.95 -5.12
C ASN A 548 -15.63 -10.20 -4.81
N TYR A 549 -16.34 -9.16 -4.38
CA TYR A 549 -17.78 -9.20 -4.09
C TYR A 549 -18.68 -9.25 -5.34
N GLY A 550 -18.13 -9.45 -6.55
CA GLY A 550 -18.83 -9.48 -7.84
C GLY A 550 -19.78 -10.66 -8.09
N GLY A 551 -20.17 -11.43 -7.06
CA GLY A 551 -21.32 -12.34 -7.13
C GLY A 551 -21.03 -13.81 -6.82
N LYS A 552 -19.91 -14.34 -7.32
CA LYS A 552 -19.42 -15.72 -7.08
C LYS A 552 -17.88 -15.74 -7.12
N SER A 553 -17.24 -15.68 -5.96
CA SER A 553 -15.79 -15.88 -5.78
C SER A 553 -15.50 -16.47 -4.39
N THR A 554 -14.25 -16.82 -4.08
CA THR A 554 -13.86 -17.30 -2.73
C THR A 554 -12.85 -16.33 -2.12
N THR A 555 -13.06 -15.96 -0.86
CA THR A 555 -12.12 -15.17 -0.05
C THR A 555 -11.74 -15.92 1.23
N PHE A 556 -10.90 -15.34 2.09
CA PHE A 556 -10.31 -16.06 3.22
C PHE A 556 -10.24 -15.23 4.50
N ILE A 557 -10.52 -15.89 5.63
CA ILE A 557 -10.43 -15.32 6.98
C ILE A 557 -9.38 -16.08 7.78
N PHE A 558 -8.31 -15.39 8.19
CA PHE A 558 -7.40 -15.89 9.22
C PHE A 558 -8.15 -15.89 10.56
N ARG A 559 -8.44 -17.06 11.12
CA ARG A 559 -9.16 -17.20 12.40
C ARG A 559 -8.16 -17.13 13.55
N THR A 560 -8.24 -16.05 14.34
CA THR A 560 -7.52 -15.94 15.62
C THR A 560 -8.45 -16.18 16.82
N SER A 561 -9.75 -15.99 16.65
CA SER A 561 -10.81 -16.44 17.56
C SER A 561 -12.13 -16.54 16.78
N ASP A 562 -13.09 -17.35 17.24
CA ASP A 562 -14.39 -17.43 16.58
C ASP A 562 -15.14 -16.09 16.60
N ALA A 563 -15.04 -15.30 17.68
CA ALA A 563 -15.60 -13.94 17.71
C ALA A 563 -15.01 -13.02 16.62
N GLN A 564 -13.69 -13.09 16.38
CA GLN A 564 -13.05 -12.34 15.29
C GLN A 564 -13.44 -12.88 13.90
N ALA A 565 -13.60 -14.19 13.75
CA ALA A 565 -14.05 -14.80 12.50
C ALA A 565 -15.51 -14.45 12.18
N ILE A 566 -16.40 -14.48 13.16
CA ILE A 566 -17.82 -14.06 13.08
C ILE A 566 -17.92 -12.59 12.62
N LEU A 567 -17.18 -11.67 13.26
CA LEU A 567 -17.18 -10.25 12.90
C LEU A 567 -16.61 -10.00 11.49
N LYS A 568 -15.59 -10.76 11.08
CA LYS A 568 -15.05 -10.70 9.72
C LYS A 568 -16.03 -11.25 8.69
N LEU A 569 -16.68 -12.38 8.97
CA LEU A 569 -17.72 -12.95 8.11
C LEU A 569 -18.88 -11.97 7.92
N LYS A 570 -19.39 -11.36 9.00
CA LYS A 570 -20.42 -10.31 8.94
C LYS A 570 -20.01 -9.20 7.98
N HIS A 571 -18.78 -8.70 8.08
CA HIS A 571 -18.27 -7.66 7.18
C HIS A 571 -18.22 -8.14 5.71
N HIS A 572 -17.74 -9.34 5.41
CA HIS A 572 -17.73 -9.87 4.05
C HIS A 572 -19.15 -10.03 3.48
N VAL A 573 -20.10 -10.54 4.26
CA VAL A 573 -21.51 -10.66 3.84
C VAL A 573 -22.12 -9.27 3.61
N MET A 574 -21.89 -8.29 4.50
CA MET A 574 -22.32 -6.88 4.33
C MET A 574 -21.72 -6.16 3.12
N GLN A 575 -20.64 -6.66 2.52
CA GLN A 575 -20.08 -6.14 1.27
C GLN A 575 -20.56 -6.92 0.04
N LEU A 576 -21.10 -8.13 0.24
CA LEU A 576 -21.59 -9.02 -0.80
C LEU A 576 -23.06 -8.79 -1.14
N ILE A 577 -23.92 -8.62 -0.13
CA ILE A 577 -25.38 -8.50 -0.32
C ILE A 577 -25.86 -7.08 -0.03
N ASN A 578 -26.81 -6.61 -0.83
CA ASN A 578 -27.46 -5.30 -0.64
C ASN A 578 -28.65 -5.39 0.34
N ILE A 579 -28.40 -5.95 1.52
CA ILE A 579 -29.38 -6.17 2.61
C ILE A 579 -28.68 -5.83 3.93
N PRO A 580 -29.29 -5.06 4.86
CA PRO A 580 -28.69 -4.79 6.16
C PRO A 580 -28.51 -6.09 6.97
N VAL A 581 -27.29 -6.33 7.46
CA VAL A 581 -26.97 -7.47 8.33
C VAL A 581 -26.72 -6.95 9.75
N PHE A 582 -27.59 -7.33 10.68
CA PHE A 582 -27.52 -6.91 12.07
C PHE A 582 -26.56 -7.79 12.87
N ASP A 583 -25.95 -7.25 13.93
CA ASP A 583 -24.95 -7.97 14.73
C ASP A 583 -25.49 -9.26 15.37
N ALA A 584 -26.77 -9.26 15.77
CA ALA A 584 -27.49 -10.42 16.28
C ALA A 584 -27.56 -11.60 15.31
N TRP A 585 -27.42 -11.39 14.00
CA TRP A 585 -27.43 -12.45 12.99
C TRP A 585 -26.06 -13.10 12.79
N SER A 586 -24.99 -12.46 13.25
CA SER A 586 -23.61 -12.89 12.96
C SER A 586 -23.27 -14.32 13.42
N PRO A 587 -23.70 -14.79 14.63
CA PRO A 587 -23.48 -16.17 15.05
C PRO A 587 -24.22 -17.18 14.16
N TYR A 588 -25.50 -16.93 13.87
CA TYR A 588 -26.31 -17.75 12.95
C TYR A 588 -25.66 -17.84 11.56
N LEU A 589 -25.19 -16.72 11.00
CA LEU A 589 -24.52 -16.70 9.69
C LEU A 589 -23.20 -17.49 9.68
N TYR A 590 -22.48 -17.56 10.80
CA TYR A 590 -21.27 -18.37 10.92
C TYR A 590 -21.59 -19.86 10.96
N ASP A 591 -22.48 -20.28 11.86
CA ASP A 591 -22.83 -21.69 12.04
C ASP A 591 -23.62 -22.27 10.85
N ALA A 592 -24.60 -21.52 10.34
CA ALA A 592 -25.34 -21.89 9.13
C ALA A 592 -24.46 -21.83 7.87
N GLY A 593 -23.54 -20.86 7.79
CA GLY A 593 -22.56 -20.75 6.71
C GLY A 593 -21.60 -21.94 6.65
N GLN A 594 -21.14 -22.45 7.80
CA GLN A 594 -20.36 -23.68 7.87
C GLN A 594 -21.18 -24.90 7.42
N ARG A 595 -22.42 -25.04 7.91
CA ARG A 595 -23.31 -26.17 7.57
C ARG A 595 -23.74 -26.17 6.10
N ALA A 596 -23.89 -24.99 5.50
CA ALA A 596 -24.16 -24.82 4.06
C ALA A 596 -22.91 -25.01 3.18
N MET A 597 -21.74 -25.30 3.78
CA MET A 597 -20.43 -25.40 3.12
C MET A 597 -19.94 -24.10 2.46
N LEU A 598 -20.52 -22.94 2.82
CA LEU A 598 -20.05 -21.61 2.39
C LEU A 598 -18.85 -21.11 3.22
N VAL A 599 -18.64 -21.67 4.40
CA VAL A 599 -17.48 -21.40 5.26
C VAL A 599 -16.77 -22.72 5.53
N ARG A 600 -15.62 -22.94 4.89
CA ARG A 600 -14.88 -24.22 4.90
C ARG A 600 -13.49 -24.01 5.52
N LYS A 601 -13.01 -24.95 6.34
CA LYS A 601 -11.63 -24.90 6.85
C LYS A 601 -10.65 -25.35 5.77
N THR A 602 -9.64 -24.53 5.46
CA THR A 602 -8.61 -24.87 4.48
C THR A 602 -7.55 -25.81 5.07
N ARG A 603 -6.81 -26.53 4.21
CA ARG A 603 -5.69 -27.37 4.64
C ARG A 603 -4.54 -26.43 5.06
N SER A 604 -4.25 -26.34 6.36
CA SER A 604 -3.30 -25.38 6.91
C SER A 604 -2.42 -26.02 8.00
N SER A 605 -1.26 -25.41 8.26
CA SER A 605 -0.29 -25.87 9.26
C SER A 605 0.57 -24.74 9.82
N GLY A 606 1.32 -25.01 10.89
CA GLY A 606 2.23 -24.06 11.55
C GLY A 606 1.53 -23.01 12.41
N GLY A 607 0.45 -23.38 13.11
CA GLY A 607 -0.37 -22.45 13.93
C GLY A 607 -1.37 -21.62 13.13
N ILE A 608 -1.28 -21.63 11.80
CA ILE A 608 -2.23 -20.95 10.91
C ILE A 608 -3.57 -21.69 10.89
N ASP A 609 -4.66 -21.00 11.21
CA ASP A 609 -6.02 -21.44 10.93
C ASP A 609 -6.68 -20.48 9.93
N LEU A 610 -6.99 -20.98 8.74
CA LEU A 610 -7.52 -20.19 7.62
C LEU A 610 -8.83 -20.81 7.13
N LEU A 611 -9.91 -20.03 7.21
CA LEU A 611 -11.22 -20.36 6.65
C LEU A 611 -11.31 -19.80 5.23
N SER A 612 -11.80 -20.59 4.27
CA SER A 612 -12.30 -20.10 2.98
C SER A 612 -13.78 -19.77 3.10
N VAL A 613 -14.18 -18.63 2.54
CA VAL A 613 -15.54 -18.11 2.52
C VAL A 613 -15.98 -17.93 1.07
N ASP A 614 -16.98 -18.69 0.66
CA ASP A 614 -17.54 -18.65 -0.68
C ASP A 614 -18.55 -17.49 -0.76
N LEU A 615 -18.20 -16.46 -1.52
CA LEU A 615 -18.95 -15.23 -1.72
C LEU A 615 -20.01 -15.42 -2.81
N ASP A 616 -20.97 -16.32 -2.57
CA ASP A 616 -22.15 -16.52 -3.42
C ASP A 616 -23.34 -15.70 -2.92
N VAL A 617 -23.73 -14.67 -3.68
CA VAL A 617 -24.84 -13.75 -3.33
C VAL A 617 -26.16 -14.49 -3.12
N ASP A 618 -26.45 -15.50 -3.93
CA ASP A 618 -27.72 -16.22 -3.91
C ASP A 618 -27.80 -17.09 -2.65
N ALA A 619 -26.71 -17.78 -2.31
CA ALA A 619 -26.64 -18.66 -1.15
C ALA A 619 -26.72 -17.88 0.19
N TRP A 620 -25.98 -16.78 0.33
CA TRP A 620 -26.05 -15.92 1.52
C TRP A 620 -27.42 -15.23 1.66
N THR A 621 -28.03 -14.81 0.55
CA THR A 621 -29.40 -14.26 0.57
C THR A 621 -30.44 -15.30 0.98
N ARG A 622 -30.30 -16.56 0.53
CA ARG A 622 -31.17 -17.69 0.93
C ARG A 622 -31.00 -18.05 2.41
N LEU A 623 -29.79 -18.02 2.97
CA LEU A 623 -29.56 -18.23 4.41
C LEU A 623 -30.29 -17.18 5.28
N ILE A 624 -30.27 -15.90 4.88
CA ILE A 624 -30.94 -14.83 5.63
C ILE A 624 -32.47 -14.91 5.46
N THR A 625 -32.95 -15.00 4.22
CA THR A 625 -34.40 -15.04 3.96
C THR A 625 -35.08 -16.28 4.55
N GLY A 626 -34.45 -17.46 4.47
CA GLY A 626 -34.92 -18.67 5.14
C GLY A 626 -34.78 -18.62 6.67
N GLY A 627 -33.72 -18.00 7.19
CA GLY A 627 -33.56 -17.78 8.63
C GLY A 627 -34.66 -16.88 9.24
N LEU A 628 -35.09 -15.86 8.50
CA LEU A 628 -36.21 -14.99 8.85
C LEU A 628 -37.56 -15.71 8.71
N GLU A 629 -37.78 -16.44 7.62
CA GLU A 629 -39.01 -17.22 7.39
C GLU A 629 -39.23 -18.28 8.48
N GLN A 630 -38.18 -19.01 8.86
CA GLN A 630 -38.22 -20.02 9.91
C GLN A 630 -38.16 -19.44 11.34
N LYS A 631 -38.07 -18.11 11.48
CA LYS A 631 -37.96 -17.37 12.76
C LYS A 631 -36.75 -17.77 13.62
N ILE A 632 -35.67 -18.20 12.97
CA ILE A 632 -34.38 -18.52 13.59
C ILE A 632 -33.62 -17.22 13.91
N ILE A 633 -33.75 -16.24 13.01
CA ILE A 633 -33.35 -14.84 13.23
C ILE A 633 -34.59 -13.95 13.08
N ALA A 634 -34.55 -12.78 13.72
CA ALA A 634 -35.59 -11.76 13.63
C ALA A 634 -35.00 -10.40 13.22
N LEU A 635 -35.80 -9.54 12.62
CA LEU A 635 -35.47 -8.11 12.53
C LEU A 635 -35.49 -7.52 13.95
N PRO A 636 -34.51 -6.67 14.32
CA PRO A 636 -34.51 -5.96 15.61
C PRO A 636 -35.54 -4.82 15.65
#